data_AF-A0AAU7ZPY4-F1
#
_entry.id   AF-A0AAU7ZPY4-F1
#
_cell.length_a   1.000
_cell.length_b   1.000
_cell.length_c   1.000
_cell.angle_alpha   90.00
_cell.angle_beta   90.00
_cell.angle_gamma   90.00
#
_symmetry.space_group_name_H-M   'P 1'
#
loop_
_entity.id
_entity.type
_entity.pdbx_description
1 polymer ?
#
loop_
_entity_poly.entity_id
_entity_poly.type
_entity_poly.pdbx_seq_one_letter_code
_entity_poly.pdbx_strand_id
1 'polypeptide(L)'
;MHERYDISRIYDWVWFQRQKDHRDIDQRIVGMSALTPFSTLVIYPLTSQPALKAKHQWLILNVGLLVATLSILRSLTGFPWRRLALVALLSFPLRANLLFGQYYVLLLFLLTLACWLYVCRTRFFAGIIVGLATGLKIFPILYLFYFLRKRDLKAFAGGVAGALTSGAISIYVFGWELNRTYLLQVMPSALRGEASDPYNLQAASLSSLLHKLFIYEPQLNQHPAINAPWMFAALHPALQMALMAPALLFAIPDDRSPRRIRLEWAAILLVSLAVSTSSTSYLFTLLILPVSLLWASLQGHGKTRRTAILLSLYVIAGFAGGANNRGEGWFALLGVPRLYVIILLCVFAYAALIRQEPNRNAKRGRLAWSMVLGTILIFSIASNLRHQHGLYADYQWRIPVPKEVFMAADPTVEENAALFVTMRDNGYHVAVERFDAIRVGNTGDDDELGIAAANGDRWVEQTGHESKIISLPKGRAIIRQAESPVASFDGRWLAFLREDHGRARIWIRALDRSDVDKPMTPPGLNVLEMSFLPGGELIFSAVSSGPPGLFVADRNGGIRSLEMGETRYPSISPNGRWLTYSQLQGGAWNLWLRNLGSGETRRLTNAACNSIEPAWAADSQTLIYASDCGRALSFSALCRRRIIY
;
A
#
# COMPACT_ATOMS: atom_id res chain seq x y z
N MET A 1 -12.94 -12.77 8.19
CA MET A 1 -13.09 -12.67 9.66
C MET A 1 -14.42 -13.21 10.17
N HIS A 2 -15.58 -12.62 9.84
CA HIS A 2 -16.89 -13.13 10.30
C HIS A 2 -17.11 -14.60 9.91
N GLU A 3 -16.73 -14.93 8.67
CA GLU A 3 -16.75 -16.30 8.11
C GLU A 3 -15.57 -17.18 8.57
N ARG A 4 -14.78 -16.76 9.56
CA ARG A 4 -13.55 -17.44 10.03
C ARG A 4 -12.48 -17.69 8.94
N TYR A 5 -12.59 -17.00 7.81
CA TYR A 5 -11.59 -16.97 6.75
C TYR A 5 -10.23 -16.50 7.28
N ASP A 6 -9.16 -17.19 6.89
CA ASP A 6 -7.78 -16.71 7.06
C ASP A 6 -7.57 -15.45 6.19
N ILE A 7 -7.08 -14.38 6.81
CA ILE A 7 -6.86 -13.07 6.16
C ILE A 7 -5.40 -12.64 6.22
N SER A 8 -4.49 -13.56 6.56
CA SER A 8 -3.04 -13.29 6.55
C SER A 8 -2.53 -12.81 5.20
N ARG A 9 -3.22 -13.18 4.11
CA ARG A 9 -2.95 -12.80 2.72
C ARG A 9 -3.71 -11.56 2.24
N ILE A 10 -4.33 -10.76 3.12
CA ILE A 10 -5.08 -9.57 2.68
C ILE A 10 -4.23 -8.55 1.93
N TYR A 11 -2.88 -8.63 2.00
CA TYR A 11 -1.96 -7.77 1.24
C TYR A 11 -1.50 -8.35 -0.11
N ASP A 12 -2.01 -9.52 -0.50
CA ASP A 12 -1.78 -10.17 -1.78
C ASP A 12 -2.90 -9.81 -2.76
N TRP A 13 -2.55 -9.15 -3.87
CA TRP A 13 -3.50 -8.60 -4.83
C TRP A 13 -4.28 -9.69 -5.57
N VAL A 14 -3.61 -10.76 -6.00
CA VAL A 14 -4.24 -11.86 -6.74
C VAL A 14 -5.20 -12.61 -5.82
N TRP A 15 -4.77 -12.89 -4.58
CA TRP A 15 -5.65 -13.50 -3.59
C TRP A 15 -6.86 -12.61 -3.29
N PHE A 16 -6.65 -11.30 -3.07
CA PHE A 16 -7.73 -10.38 -2.74
C PHE A 16 -8.74 -10.21 -3.90
N GLN A 17 -8.24 -10.16 -5.15
CA GLN A 17 -9.08 -10.16 -6.34
C GLN A 17 -9.94 -11.42 -6.41
N ARG A 18 -9.34 -12.61 -6.22
CA ARG A 18 -10.07 -13.87 -6.18
C ARG A 18 -11.20 -13.88 -5.15
N GLN A 19 -10.92 -13.42 -3.93
CA GLN A 19 -11.92 -13.32 -2.86
C GLN A 19 -13.06 -12.36 -3.17
N LYS A 20 -12.79 -11.31 -3.96
CA LYS A 20 -13.81 -10.41 -4.49
C LYS A 20 -14.68 -11.13 -5.51
N ASP A 21 -14.07 -11.84 -6.45
CA ASP A 21 -14.79 -12.54 -7.53
C ASP A 21 -15.73 -13.61 -6.97
N HIS A 22 -15.28 -14.39 -5.96
CA HIS A 22 -16.11 -15.39 -5.27
C HIS A 22 -17.35 -14.81 -4.58
N ARG A 23 -17.42 -13.48 -4.40
CA ARG A 23 -18.51 -12.75 -3.76
C ARG A 23 -19.32 -11.88 -4.74
N ASP A 24 -19.08 -12.03 -6.04
CA ASP A 24 -19.81 -11.36 -7.13
C ASP A 24 -19.87 -9.85 -7.00
N ILE A 25 -18.75 -9.27 -6.56
CA ILE A 25 -18.63 -7.82 -6.53
C ILE A 25 -18.29 -7.37 -7.96
N ASP A 26 -19.24 -6.71 -8.61
CA ASP A 26 -19.20 -6.22 -10.01
C ASP A 26 -18.01 -5.29 -10.37
N GLN A 27 -17.21 -4.89 -9.39
CA GLN A 27 -16.04 -4.06 -9.59
C GLN A 27 -14.93 -4.88 -10.26
N ARG A 28 -14.50 -4.48 -11.47
CA ARG A 28 -13.47 -5.20 -12.25
C ARG A 28 -12.13 -5.33 -11.54
N ILE A 29 -11.61 -4.24 -11.01
CA ILE A 29 -10.40 -4.26 -10.17
C ILE A 29 -10.74 -3.68 -8.82
N VAL A 30 -10.34 -4.38 -7.77
CA VAL A 30 -10.29 -3.81 -6.43
C VAL A 30 -8.88 -3.38 -6.09
N GLY A 31 -8.76 -2.10 -5.75
CA GLY A 31 -7.51 -1.54 -5.26
C GLY A 31 -7.32 -1.84 -3.78
N MET A 32 -6.13 -2.29 -3.42
CA MET A 32 -5.71 -2.32 -2.03
C MET A 32 -5.03 -1.02 -1.67
N SER A 33 -5.67 -0.22 -0.81
CA SER A 33 -4.97 0.91 -0.19
C SER A 33 -4.17 0.38 1.00
N ALA A 34 -2.94 0.90 1.20
CA ALA A 34 -2.11 0.64 2.37
C ALA A 34 -2.73 1.20 3.67
N LEU A 35 -3.89 0.67 4.02
CA LEU A 35 -4.66 0.92 5.22
C LEU A 35 -4.00 0.17 6.38
N THR A 36 -4.09 0.71 7.59
CA THR A 36 -3.68 -0.04 8.77
C THR A 36 -4.69 -1.17 9.00
N PRO A 37 -4.29 -2.34 9.51
CA PRO A 37 -5.25 -3.39 9.86
C PRO A 37 -6.31 -2.86 10.84
N PHE A 38 -5.89 -2.05 11.83
CA PHE A 38 -6.78 -1.38 12.77
C PHE A 38 -7.87 -0.53 12.10
N SER A 39 -7.58 0.16 10.99
CA SER A 39 -8.59 1.00 10.31
C SER A 39 -9.75 0.20 9.73
N THR A 40 -9.55 -1.09 9.42
CA THR A 40 -10.62 -1.96 8.91
C THR A 40 -11.68 -2.28 9.97
N LEU A 41 -11.34 -2.17 11.26
CA LEU A 41 -12.27 -2.38 12.38
C LEU A 41 -13.38 -1.33 12.43
N VAL A 42 -13.17 -0.17 11.82
CA VAL A 42 -14.16 0.91 11.76
C VAL A 42 -15.43 0.47 11.04
N ILE A 43 -15.27 -0.34 9.99
CA ILE A 43 -16.39 -0.83 9.18
C ILE A 43 -16.79 -2.27 9.55
N TYR A 44 -15.97 -2.97 10.33
CA TYR A 44 -16.20 -4.36 10.72
C TYR A 44 -17.62 -4.67 11.23
N PRO A 45 -18.24 -3.86 12.12
CA PRO A 45 -19.61 -4.12 12.58
C PRO A 45 -20.68 -4.07 11.49
N LEU A 46 -20.38 -3.50 10.32
CA LEU A 46 -21.29 -3.37 9.20
C LEU A 46 -21.11 -4.47 8.14
N THR A 47 -20.04 -5.26 8.24
CA THR A 47 -19.66 -6.26 7.22
C THR A 47 -20.63 -7.43 7.09
N SER A 48 -21.45 -7.72 8.12
CA SER A 48 -22.45 -8.79 8.06
C SER A 48 -23.75 -8.38 7.35
N GLN A 49 -23.86 -7.13 6.92
CA GLN A 49 -25.08 -6.59 6.31
C GLN A 49 -24.93 -6.46 4.79
N PRO A 50 -26.03 -6.47 4.03
CA PRO A 50 -26.00 -6.16 2.61
C PRO A 50 -25.31 -4.81 2.35
N ALA A 51 -24.44 -4.74 1.34
CA ALA A 51 -23.55 -3.60 1.10
C ALA A 51 -24.28 -2.24 1.08
N LEU A 52 -25.46 -2.18 0.46
CA LEU A 52 -26.26 -0.95 0.41
C LEU A 52 -26.78 -0.53 1.79
N LYS A 53 -27.23 -1.49 2.62
CA LYS A 53 -27.67 -1.23 3.99
C LYS A 53 -26.51 -0.78 4.88
N ALA A 54 -25.37 -1.46 4.78
CA ALA A 54 -24.13 -1.07 5.45
C ALA A 54 -23.73 0.37 5.07
N LYS A 55 -23.78 0.70 3.77
CA LYS A 55 -23.51 2.05 3.27
C LYS A 55 -24.46 3.09 3.86
N HIS A 56 -25.77 2.83 3.92
CA HIS A 56 -26.72 3.76 4.51
C HIS A 56 -26.46 4.02 6.00
N GLN A 57 -26.21 2.96 6.78
CA GLN A 57 -25.87 3.10 8.20
C GLN A 57 -24.56 3.86 8.41
N TRP A 58 -23.55 3.55 7.60
CA TRP A 58 -22.27 4.25 7.61
C TRP A 58 -22.44 5.74 7.27
N LEU A 59 -23.27 6.08 6.29
CA LEU A 59 -23.58 7.46 5.94
C LEU A 59 -24.28 8.21 7.08
N ILE A 60 -25.26 7.59 7.75
CA ILE A 60 -25.94 8.18 8.91
C ILE A 60 -24.93 8.47 10.03
N LEU A 61 -24.03 7.53 10.32
CA LEU A 61 -22.96 7.73 11.30
C LEU A 61 -22.02 8.88 10.89
N ASN A 62 -21.60 8.95 9.62
CA ASN A 62 -20.76 10.05 9.13
C ASN A 62 -21.45 11.41 9.28
N VAL A 63 -22.76 11.51 8.98
CA VAL A 63 -23.53 12.75 9.17
C VAL A 63 -23.59 13.12 10.66
N GLY A 64 -23.85 12.16 11.55
CA GLY A 64 -23.82 12.39 13.00
C GLY A 64 -22.46 12.87 13.50
N LEU A 65 -21.37 12.23 13.06
CA LEU A 65 -19.99 12.62 13.37
C LEU A 65 -19.64 14.01 12.82
N LEU A 66 -20.14 14.36 11.64
CA LEU A 66 -19.97 15.70 11.07
C LEU A 66 -20.69 16.75 11.92
N VAL A 67 -21.94 16.52 12.32
CA VAL A 67 -22.69 17.44 13.20
C VAL A 67 -21.99 17.59 14.56
N ALA A 68 -21.51 16.49 15.14
CA ALA A 68 -20.72 16.53 16.37
C ALA A 68 -19.42 17.33 16.20
N THR A 69 -18.71 17.13 15.08
CA THR A 69 -17.51 17.91 14.72
C THR A 69 -17.82 19.40 14.64
N LEU A 70 -18.89 19.80 13.94
CA LEU A 70 -19.27 21.21 13.82
C LEU A 70 -19.69 21.81 15.18
N SER A 71 -20.32 21.02 16.04
CA SER A 71 -20.68 21.41 17.41
C SER A 71 -19.42 21.71 18.26
N ILE A 72 -18.41 20.85 18.17
CA ILE A 72 -17.13 21.06 18.85
C ILE A 72 -16.37 22.24 18.24
N LEU A 73 -16.37 22.39 16.91
CA LEU A 73 -15.76 23.55 16.25
C LEU A 73 -16.41 24.86 16.68
N ARG A 74 -17.72 24.87 16.91
CA ARG A 74 -18.44 26.04 17.45
C ARG A 74 -17.88 26.46 18.80
N SER A 75 -17.68 25.52 19.73
CA SER A 75 -17.10 25.84 21.04
C SER A 75 -15.63 26.29 20.94
N LEU A 76 -14.88 25.69 20.01
CA LEU A 76 -13.49 26.07 19.75
C LEU A 76 -13.32 27.42 19.09
N THR A 77 -14.23 27.84 18.20
CA THR A 77 -14.06 29.04 17.34
C THR A 77 -14.93 30.22 17.75
N GLY A 78 -16.04 29.97 18.45
CA GLY A 78 -17.08 30.96 18.72
C GLY A 78 -17.94 31.31 17.49
N PHE A 79 -17.83 30.57 16.39
CA PHE A 79 -18.58 30.88 15.17
C PHE A 79 -20.07 30.56 15.26
N PRO A 80 -20.94 31.37 14.61
CA PRO A 80 -22.33 31.00 14.38
C PRO A 80 -22.42 29.78 13.44
N TRP A 81 -23.47 28.97 13.60
CA TRP A 81 -23.72 27.78 12.78
C TRP A 81 -23.60 28.03 11.27
N ARG A 82 -24.11 29.16 10.77
CA ARG A 82 -24.00 29.57 9.36
C ARG A 82 -22.57 29.58 8.82
N ARG A 83 -21.57 30.00 9.62
CA ARG A 83 -20.16 30.03 9.17
C ARG A 83 -19.58 28.63 9.10
N LEU A 84 -19.90 27.78 10.07
CA LEU A 84 -19.41 26.40 10.12
C LEU A 84 -20.07 25.53 9.03
N ALA A 85 -21.37 25.74 8.80
CA ALA A 85 -22.09 25.14 7.68
C ALA A 85 -21.46 25.56 6.34
N LEU A 86 -21.11 26.84 6.17
CA LEU A 86 -20.42 27.31 4.97
C LEU A 86 -19.08 26.61 4.76
N VAL A 87 -18.24 26.46 5.80
CA VAL A 87 -16.98 25.71 5.68
C VAL A 87 -17.24 24.27 5.25
N ALA A 88 -18.19 23.58 5.88
CA ALA A 88 -18.52 22.20 5.53
C ALA A 88 -19.04 22.06 4.09
N LEU A 89 -19.95 22.95 3.66
CA LEU A 89 -20.55 22.93 2.32
C LEU A 89 -19.54 23.27 1.21
N LEU A 90 -18.57 24.15 1.49
CA LEU A 90 -17.48 24.47 0.56
C LEU A 90 -16.43 23.34 0.46
N SER A 91 -16.54 22.30 1.29
CA SER A 91 -15.64 21.15 1.25
C SER A 91 -16.01 20.17 0.13
N PHE A 92 -15.49 20.37 -1.08
CA PHE A 92 -15.58 19.35 -2.14
C PHE A 92 -15.05 17.95 -1.71
N PRO A 93 -13.94 17.84 -0.94
CA PRO A 93 -13.49 16.58 -0.37
C PRO A 93 -14.53 15.84 0.46
N LEU A 94 -15.37 16.56 1.21
CA LEU A 94 -16.42 15.96 2.05
C LEU A 94 -17.44 15.22 1.20
N ARG A 95 -17.82 15.77 0.03
CA ARG A 95 -18.71 15.09 -0.92
C ARG A 95 -18.11 13.76 -1.39
N ALA A 96 -16.84 13.78 -1.81
CA ALA A 96 -16.15 12.57 -2.26
C ALA A 96 -16.05 11.52 -1.14
N ASN A 97 -15.75 11.97 0.08
CA ASN A 97 -15.69 11.12 1.26
C ASN A 97 -17.03 10.41 1.55
N LEU A 98 -18.14 11.15 1.53
CA LEU A 98 -19.48 10.58 1.71
C LEU A 98 -19.85 9.63 0.56
N LEU A 99 -19.58 10.02 -0.70
CA LEU A 99 -19.89 9.20 -1.88
C LEU A 99 -19.20 7.83 -1.84
N PHE A 100 -17.90 7.83 -1.52
CA PHE A 100 -17.05 6.64 -1.44
C PHE A 100 -17.10 5.94 -0.08
N GLY A 101 -17.85 6.45 0.90
CA GLY A 101 -17.96 5.87 2.23
C GLY A 101 -16.63 5.79 3.00
N GLN A 102 -15.75 6.77 2.85
CA GLN A 102 -14.45 6.78 3.52
C GLN A 102 -14.58 7.16 5.02
N TYR A 103 -13.54 6.88 5.83
CA TYR A 103 -13.57 7.14 7.28
C TYR A 103 -13.02 8.50 7.71
N TYR A 104 -12.76 9.42 6.77
CA TYR A 104 -12.10 10.68 7.12
C TYR A 104 -12.99 11.66 7.90
N VAL A 105 -14.32 11.47 7.93
CA VAL A 105 -15.18 12.25 8.85
C VAL A 105 -14.99 11.77 10.30
N LEU A 106 -14.84 10.47 10.53
CA LEU A 106 -14.45 9.94 11.84
C LEU A 106 -13.08 10.48 12.25
N LEU A 107 -12.10 10.45 11.35
CA LEU A 107 -10.77 11.00 11.66
C LEU A 107 -10.82 12.51 11.94
N LEU A 108 -11.61 13.27 11.18
CA LEU A 108 -11.87 14.70 11.43
C LEU A 108 -12.47 14.90 12.82
N PHE A 109 -13.47 14.09 13.19
CA PHE A 109 -14.11 14.14 14.50
C PHE A 109 -13.10 13.87 15.61
N LEU A 110 -12.30 12.79 15.52
CA LEU A 110 -11.30 12.43 16.53
C LEU A 110 -10.26 13.53 16.70
N LEU A 111 -9.74 14.09 15.61
CA LEU A 111 -8.76 15.18 15.69
C LEU A 111 -9.38 16.48 16.25
N THR A 112 -10.65 16.74 15.97
CA THR A 112 -11.39 17.89 16.53
C THR A 112 -11.74 17.67 18.01
N LEU A 113 -12.05 16.45 18.42
CA LEU A 113 -12.31 16.10 19.81
C LEU A 113 -11.02 16.15 20.63
N ALA A 114 -9.94 15.55 20.13
CA ALA A 114 -8.61 15.72 20.69
C ALA A 114 -8.28 17.21 20.80
N CYS A 115 -8.63 17.99 19.76
CA CYS A 115 -8.50 19.43 19.70
C CYS A 115 -9.12 20.09 20.96
N TRP A 116 -10.40 19.84 21.13
CA TRP A 116 -11.17 20.40 22.21
C TRP A 116 -10.69 19.96 23.60
N LEU A 117 -10.40 18.67 23.79
CA LEU A 117 -9.94 18.10 25.06
C LEU A 117 -8.63 18.75 25.56
N TYR A 118 -7.64 18.96 24.68
CA TYR A 118 -6.38 19.58 25.11
C TYR A 118 -6.58 21.06 25.50
N VAL A 119 -7.44 21.79 24.77
CA VAL A 119 -7.81 23.19 25.11
C VAL A 119 -8.53 23.23 26.45
N CYS A 120 -9.42 22.27 26.72
CA CYS A 120 -10.11 22.07 27.99
C CYS A 120 -9.22 21.47 29.10
N ARG A 121 -7.91 21.31 28.85
CA ARG A 121 -6.89 20.80 29.78
C ARG A 121 -7.05 19.33 30.20
N THR A 122 -7.91 18.55 29.56
CA THR A 122 -8.01 17.09 29.72
C THR A 122 -6.96 16.38 28.86
N ARG A 123 -5.68 16.63 29.19
CA ARG A 123 -4.51 16.35 28.35
C ARG A 123 -4.27 14.87 28.05
N PHE A 124 -4.39 14.01 29.07
CA PHE A 124 -4.16 12.58 28.91
C PHE A 124 -5.15 11.97 27.90
N PHE A 125 -6.44 12.30 28.02
CA PHE A 125 -7.47 11.85 27.09
C PHE A 125 -7.31 12.46 25.68
N ALA A 126 -6.90 13.72 25.57
CA ALA A 126 -6.54 14.31 24.27
C ALA A 126 -5.44 13.49 23.58
N GLY A 127 -4.43 13.06 24.36
CA GLY A 127 -3.40 12.11 23.95
C GLY A 127 -4.01 10.80 23.44
N ILE A 128 -4.84 10.11 24.25
CA ILE A 128 -5.46 8.84 23.87
C ILE A 128 -6.17 8.94 22.51
N ILE A 129 -6.97 9.99 22.30
CA ILE A 129 -7.69 10.19 21.04
C ILE A 129 -6.72 10.37 19.86
N VAL A 130 -5.61 11.11 20.04
CA VAL A 130 -4.55 11.20 19.03
C VAL A 130 -3.90 9.84 18.75
N GLY A 131 -3.65 9.04 19.79
CA GLY A 131 -3.09 7.70 19.67
C GLY A 131 -3.99 6.75 18.88
N LEU A 132 -5.29 6.74 19.18
CA LEU A 132 -6.30 5.97 18.44
C LEU A 132 -6.43 6.46 16.98
N ALA A 133 -6.40 7.78 16.76
CA ALA A 133 -6.39 8.35 15.41
C ALA A 133 -5.14 7.94 14.62
N THR A 134 -3.99 7.81 15.29
CA THR A 134 -2.74 7.29 14.71
C THR A 134 -2.89 5.84 14.25
N GLY A 135 -3.65 5.03 15.02
CA GLY A 135 -4.01 3.67 14.63
C GLY A 135 -4.85 3.61 13.36
N LEU A 136 -5.72 4.60 13.10
CA LEU A 136 -6.51 4.67 11.86
C LEU A 136 -5.68 5.13 10.65
N LYS A 137 -4.80 6.11 10.86
CA LYS A 137 -3.89 6.63 9.84
C LYS A 137 -2.65 7.15 10.53
N ILE A 138 -1.46 6.93 9.98
CA ILE A 138 -0.20 7.18 10.72
C ILE A 138 0.08 8.67 11.02
N PHE A 139 -0.29 9.61 10.15
CA PHE A 139 0.17 11.01 10.26
C PHE A 139 -0.19 11.78 11.57
N PRO A 140 -1.29 11.50 12.31
CA PRO A 140 -1.55 12.10 13.62
C PRO A 140 -0.45 11.84 14.65
N ILE A 141 0.45 10.90 14.42
CA ILE A 141 1.66 10.69 15.23
C ILE A 141 2.49 11.97 15.39
N LEU A 142 2.40 12.91 14.44
CA LEU A 142 3.06 14.21 14.51
C LEU A 142 2.62 15.03 15.74
N TYR A 143 1.42 14.79 16.28
CA TYR A 143 0.99 15.40 17.53
C TYR A 143 1.72 14.86 18.76
N LEU A 144 2.29 13.65 18.73
CA LEU A 144 3.14 13.16 19.82
C LEU A 144 4.44 13.94 19.91
N PHE A 145 5.07 14.25 18.76
CA PHE A 145 6.23 15.14 18.69
C PHE A 145 5.87 16.56 19.13
N TYR A 146 4.67 17.04 18.79
CA TYR A 146 4.15 18.30 19.33
C TYR A 146 4.01 18.27 20.85
N PHE A 147 3.46 17.22 21.46
CA PHE A 147 3.34 17.12 22.91
C PHE A 147 4.72 17.09 23.60
N LEU A 148 5.69 16.37 23.04
CA LEU A 148 7.09 16.43 23.49
C LEU A 148 7.65 17.85 23.40
N ARG A 149 7.43 18.53 22.28
CA ARG A 149 7.84 19.93 22.07
C ARG A 149 7.20 20.87 23.08
N LYS A 150 5.93 20.64 23.45
CA LYS A 150 5.20 21.37 24.50
C LYS A 150 5.58 20.95 25.93
N ARG A 151 6.46 19.96 26.09
CA ARG A 151 6.80 19.33 27.37
C ARG A 151 5.56 18.85 28.11
N ASP A 152 4.56 18.37 27.38
CA ASP A 152 3.32 17.85 27.95
C ASP A 152 3.36 16.32 28.01
N LEU A 153 4.05 15.81 29.03
CA LEU A 153 4.22 14.37 29.23
C LEU A 153 2.90 13.64 29.48
N LYS A 154 1.87 14.33 30.01
CA LYS A 154 0.54 13.73 30.21
C LYS A 154 -0.14 13.45 28.88
N ALA A 155 -0.17 14.43 27.97
CA ALA A 155 -0.71 14.22 26.63
C ALA A 155 0.12 13.22 25.82
N PHE A 156 1.46 13.27 25.92
CA PHE A 156 2.34 12.31 25.28
C PHE A 156 2.09 10.87 25.77
N ALA A 157 2.04 10.65 27.09
CA ALA A 157 1.78 9.33 27.67
C ALA A 157 0.40 8.79 27.26
N GLY A 158 -0.63 9.64 27.23
CA GLY A 158 -1.94 9.26 26.72
C GLY A 158 -1.90 8.86 25.25
N GLY A 159 -1.14 9.58 24.43
CA GLY A 159 -0.94 9.26 23.01
C GLY A 159 -0.23 7.94 22.77
N VAL A 160 0.82 7.65 23.55
CA VAL A 160 1.49 6.34 23.53
C VAL A 160 0.52 5.24 23.96
N ALA A 161 -0.25 5.46 25.04
CA ALA A 161 -1.24 4.49 25.50
C ALA A 161 -2.30 4.19 24.41
N GLY A 162 -2.88 5.22 23.79
CA GLY A 162 -3.86 5.04 22.70
C GLY A 162 -3.28 4.30 21.48
N ALA A 163 -2.04 4.62 21.09
CA ALA A 163 -1.36 3.93 20.00
C ALA A 163 -1.09 2.45 20.34
N LEU A 164 -0.57 2.15 21.53
CA LEU A 164 -0.36 0.77 22.00
C LEU A 164 -1.67 0.00 22.10
N THR A 165 -2.76 0.62 22.59
CA THR A 165 -4.08 -0.02 22.63
C THR A 165 -4.59 -0.35 21.23
N SER A 166 -4.51 0.58 20.27
CA SER A 166 -4.90 0.28 18.88
C SER A 166 -4.06 -0.85 18.26
N GLY A 167 -2.74 -0.87 18.52
CA GLY A 167 -1.85 -1.96 18.11
C GLY A 167 -2.22 -3.29 18.75
N ALA A 168 -2.49 -3.32 20.05
CA ALA A 168 -2.88 -4.52 20.78
C ALA A 168 -4.22 -5.09 20.30
N ILE A 169 -5.23 -4.22 20.08
CA ILE A 169 -6.52 -4.62 19.48
C ILE A 169 -6.28 -5.18 18.08
N SER A 170 -5.43 -4.53 17.29
CA SER A 170 -5.09 -4.98 15.94
C SER A 170 -4.44 -6.37 15.95
N ILE A 171 -3.48 -6.63 16.86
CA ILE A 171 -2.84 -7.94 16.97
C ILE A 171 -3.83 -9.00 17.47
N TYR A 172 -4.68 -8.64 18.44
CA TYR A 172 -5.68 -9.56 18.97
C TYR A 172 -6.70 -10.00 17.91
N VAL A 173 -7.18 -9.07 17.06
CA VAL A 173 -8.20 -9.36 16.05
C VAL A 173 -7.61 -9.98 14.79
N PHE A 174 -6.47 -9.48 14.32
CA PHE A 174 -5.89 -9.87 13.03
C PHE A 174 -4.74 -10.88 13.12
N GLY A 175 -4.26 -11.16 14.32
CA GLY A 175 -3.07 -11.96 14.54
C GLY A 175 -1.77 -11.18 14.32
N TRP A 176 -0.66 -11.76 14.79
CA TRP A 176 0.66 -11.15 14.68
C TRP A 176 1.15 -11.06 13.23
N GLU A 177 0.98 -12.12 12.43
CA GLU A 177 1.55 -12.19 11.08
C GLU A 177 1.03 -11.08 10.16
N LEU A 178 -0.27 -10.77 10.21
CA LEU A 178 -0.80 -9.68 9.40
C LEU A 178 -0.20 -8.32 9.79
N ASN A 179 -0.10 -8.07 11.10
CA ASN A 179 0.47 -6.83 11.63
C ASN A 179 1.97 -6.73 11.33
N ARG A 180 2.70 -7.86 11.38
CA ARG A 180 4.10 -7.97 10.99
C ARG A 180 4.30 -7.61 9.52
N THR A 181 3.50 -8.18 8.62
CA THR A 181 3.52 -7.85 7.19
C THR A 181 3.25 -6.37 6.96
N TYR A 182 2.27 -5.80 7.65
CA TYR A 182 1.99 -4.37 7.57
C TYR A 182 3.19 -3.52 8.01
N LEU A 183 3.77 -3.81 9.18
CA LEU A 183 4.86 -3.01 9.75
C LEU A 183 6.17 -3.13 8.98
N LEU A 184 6.48 -4.30 8.44
CA LEU A 184 7.77 -4.58 7.80
C LEU A 184 7.76 -4.38 6.28
N GLN A 185 6.60 -4.48 5.61
CA GLN A 185 6.51 -4.40 4.15
C GLN A 185 5.63 -3.22 3.70
N VAL A 186 4.38 -3.16 4.17
CA VAL A 186 3.39 -2.19 3.66
C VAL A 186 3.67 -0.76 4.12
N MET A 187 3.91 -0.56 5.41
CA MET A 187 4.12 0.76 6.01
C MET A 187 5.41 1.43 5.48
N PRO A 188 6.57 0.76 5.41
CA PRO A 188 7.77 1.35 4.83
C PRO A 188 7.56 1.84 3.39
N SER A 189 6.94 1.03 2.53
CA SER A 189 6.62 1.41 1.15
C SER A 189 5.63 2.57 1.10
N ALA A 190 4.59 2.57 1.95
CA ALA A 190 3.63 3.67 2.04
C ALA A 190 4.27 5.00 2.46
N LEU A 191 5.21 4.98 3.41
CA LEU A 191 5.93 6.18 3.87
C LEU A 191 6.88 6.76 2.82
N ARG A 192 7.29 5.96 1.83
CA ARG A 192 8.06 6.43 0.66
C ARG A 192 7.18 6.88 -0.51
N GLY A 193 5.89 6.55 -0.48
CA GLY A 193 4.95 6.79 -1.59
C GLY A 193 4.95 5.68 -2.65
N GLU A 194 5.42 4.49 -2.26
CA GLU A 194 5.52 3.28 -3.09
C GLU A 194 4.38 2.28 -2.76
N ALA A 195 3.31 2.72 -2.10
CA ALA A 195 2.15 1.87 -1.79
C ALA A 195 1.14 1.76 -2.94
N SER A 196 1.25 2.63 -3.93
CA SER A 196 0.50 2.67 -5.18
C SER A 196 1.42 3.22 -6.26
N ASP A 197 0.99 3.30 -7.52
CA ASP A 197 1.80 3.85 -8.61
C ASP A 197 2.51 5.17 -8.20
N PRO A 198 3.85 5.14 -8.02
CA PRO A 198 4.60 6.27 -7.50
C PRO A 198 4.72 7.39 -8.53
N TYR A 199 4.38 7.15 -9.80
CA TYR A 199 4.47 8.15 -10.88
C TYR A 199 3.12 8.85 -11.14
N ASN A 200 2.07 8.50 -10.40
CA ASN A 200 0.74 9.05 -10.60
C ASN A 200 0.61 10.48 -10.05
N LEU A 201 0.60 11.48 -10.93
CA LEU A 201 0.48 12.90 -10.56
C LEU A 201 -0.91 13.25 -10.00
N GLN A 202 -1.95 12.43 -10.20
CA GLN A 202 -3.26 12.64 -9.55
C GLN A 202 -3.18 12.53 -8.03
N ALA A 203 -2.20 11.81 -7.48
CA ALA A 203 -1.94 11.80 -6.05
C ALA A 203 -1.64 13.22 -5.54
N ALA A 204 -1.12 14.12 -6.39
CA ALA A 204 -0.76 15.50 -6.07
C ALA A 204 0.10 15.60 -4.80
N SER A 205 1.06 14.68 -4.67
CA SER A 205 1.97 14.59 -3.54
C SER A 205 3.39 15.00 -3.93
N LEU A 206 4.20 15.35 -2.93
CA LEU A 206 5.61 15.60 -3.14
C LEU A 206 6.34 14.34 -3.63
N SER A 207 6.00 13.18 -3.08
CA SER A 207 6.60 11.89 -3.48
C SER A 207 6.34 11.62 -4.96
N SER A 208 5.09 11.69 -5.42
CA SER A 208 4.73 11.39 -6.80
C SER A 208 5.36 12.35 -7.80
N LEU A 209 5.44 13.64 -7.44
CA LEU A 209 6.12 14.63 -8.27
C LEU A 209 7.61 14.32 -8.42
N LEU A 210 8.31 14.02 -7.31
CA LEU A 210 9.76 13.79 -7.35
C LEU A 210 10.10 12.47 -8.04
N HIS A 211 9.28 11.42 -7.89
CA HIS A 211 9.42 10.19 -8.70
C HIS A 211 9.32 10.52 -10.19
N LYS A 212 8.29 11.27 -10.61
CA LYS A 212 8.08 11.65 -12.01
C LYS A 212 9.24 12.49 -12.57
N LEU A 213 9.79 13.41 -11.77
CA LEU A 213 10.89 14.27 -12.19
C LEU A 213 12.24 13.56 -12.26
N PHE A 214 12.51 12.64 -11.32
CA PHE A 214 13.89 12.18 -11.06
C PHE A 214 14.17 10.69 -11.27
N ILE A 215 13.14 9.85 -11.41
CA ILE A 215 13.32 8.41 -11.49
C ILE A 215 12.78 7.90 -12.82
N TYR A 216 13.66 7.34 -13.65
CA TYR A 216 13.25 6.58 -14.82
C TYR A 216 12.55 5.27 -14.43
N GLU A 217 11.50 4.89 -15.14
CA GLU A 217 10.93 3.54 -15.09
C GLU A 217 10.50 3.17 -16.53
N PRO A 218 10.90 1.99 -17.05
CA PRO A 218 10.74 1.65 -18.47
C PRO A 218 9.31 1.73 -19.04
N GLN A 219 8.28 1.65 -18.18
CA GLN A 219 6.87 1.63 -18.57
C GLN A 219 6.12 2.87 -18.06
N LEU A 220 6.24 3.20 -16.77
CA LEU A 220 5.47 4.21 -16.05
C LEU A 220 6.08 5.61 -16.14
N ASN A 221 7.40 5.71 -16.36
CA ASN A 221 8.09 6.98 -16.42
C ASN A 221 9.31 6.99 -17.36
N GLN A 222 9.03 6.90 -18.65
CA GLN A 222 10.05 6.82 -19.70
C GLN A 222 10.85 8.12 -19.90
N HIS A 223 10.24 9.27 -19.59
CA HIS A 223 10.81 10.59 -19.84
C HIS A 223 10.78 11.46 -18.56
N PRO A 224 11.57 11.10 -17.52
CA PRO A 224 11.76 11.99 -16.38
C PRO A 224 12.45 13.28 -16.82
N ALA A 225 12.34 14.34 -16.00
CA ALA A 225 13.00 15.61 -16.30
C ALA A 225 14.53 15.45 -16.31
N ILE A 226 15.04 14.71 -15.32
CA ILE A 226 16.44 14.30 -15.20
C ILE A 226 16.44 12.93 -14.54
N ASN A 227 17.10 11.91 -15.11
CA ASN A 227 17.23 10.63 -14.40
C ASN A 227 18.34 10.72 -13.33
N ALA A 228 17.97 11.06 -12.10
CA ALA A 228 18.89 11.24 -10.98
C ALA A 228 18.28 10.73 -9.65
N PRO A 229 18.30 9.40 -9.39
CA PRO A 229 17.71 8.81 -8.19
C PRO A 229 18.26 9.36 -6.87
N TRP A 230 19.52 9.79 -6.84
CA TRP A 230 20.12 10.43 -5.66
C TRP A 230 19.45 11.79 -5.34
N MET A 231 19.00 12.53 -6.36
CA MET A 231 18.26 13.79 -6.15
C MET A 231 16.91 13.50 -5.50
N PHE A 232 16.21 12.45 -5.94
CA PHE A 232 14.99 12.00 -5.27
C PHE A 232 15.27 11.64 -3.79
N ALA A 233 16.29 10.81 -3.54
CA ALA A 233 16.63 10.37 -2.18
C ALA A 233 16.95 11.52 -1.22
N ALA A 234 17.59 12.59 -1.72
CA ALA A 234 17.94 13.76 -0.93
C ALA A 234 16.78 14.77 -0.82
N LEU A 235 16.15 15.14 -1.94
CA LEU A 235 15.14 16.19 -2.01
C LEU A 235 13.83 15.77 -1.35
N HIS A 236 13.42 14.50 -1.46
CA HIS A 236 12.16 14.04 -0.89
C HIS A 236 12.09 14.28 0.64
N PRO A 237 13.00 13.76 1.47
CA PRO A 237 12.98 14.02 2.91
C PRO A 237 13.34 15.47 3.25
N ALA A 238 14.20 16.14 2.46
CA ALA A 238 14.55 17.54 2.70
C ALA A 238 13.36 18.48 2.54
N LEU A 239 12.55 18.31 1.50
CA LEU A 239 11.36 19.12 1.26
C LEU A 239 10.24 18.79 2.26
N GLN A 240 10.06 17.51 2.64
CA GLN A 240 9.16 17.15 3.74
C GLN A 240 9.58 17.82 5.06
N MET A 241 10.87 17.79 5.39
CA MET A 241 11.40 18.43 6.60
C MET A 241 11.29 19.96 6.54
N ALA A 242 11.55 20.58 5.39
CA ALA A 242 11.42 22.02 5.19
C ALA A 242 9.97 22.49 5.44
N LEU A 243 8.99 21.66 5.07
CA LEU A 243 7.59 21.92 5.38
C LEU A 243 7.27 21.64 6.86
N MET A 244 7.71 20.52 7.42
CA MET A 244 7.37 20.05 8.78
C MET A 244 8.04 20.84 9.90
N ALA A 245 9.32 21.17 9.77
CA ALA A 245 10.12 21.79 10.82
C ALA A 245 9.52 23.10 11.34
N PRO A 246 9.02 24.04 10.51
CA PRO A 246 8.36 25.25 10.98
C PRO A 246 7.20 24.98 11.95
N ALA A 247 6.34 23.98 11.68
CA ALA A 247 5.20 23.68 12.54
C ALA A 247 5.61 23.31 13.98
N LEU A 248 6.75 22.61 14.14
CA LEU A 248 7.28 22.21 15.45
C LEU A 248 8.20 23.27 16.07
N LEU A 249 9.04 23.94 15.28
CA LEU A 249 9.98 24.95 15.76
C LEU A 249 9.25 26.18 16.29
N PHE A 250 8.19 26.61 15.60
CA PHE A 250 7.34 27.72 16.03
C PHE A 250 6.30 27.30 17.07
N ALA A 251 6.17 26.02 17.44
CA ALA A 251 5.37 25.66 18.61
C ALA A 251 6.08 26.13 19.89
N ILE A 252 5.45 27.00 20.68
CA ILE A 252 6.06 27.60 21.87
C ILE A 252 5.75 26.73 23.08
N PRO A 253 6.74 26.14 23.79
CA PRO A 253 6.47 25.20 24.88
C PRO A 253 5.59 25.76 26.00
N ASP A 254 5.86 27.01 26.37
CA ASP A 254 5.32 27.61 27.58
C ASP A 254 3.97 28.33 27.33
N ASP A 255 3.66 28.70 26.08
CA ASP A 255 2.38 29.34 25.72
C ASP A 255 1.29 28.29 25.48
N ARG A 256 0.42 28.11 26.45
CA ARG A 256 -0.72 27.18 26.39
C ARG A 256 -2.05 27.91 26.27
N SER A 257 -2.05 29.13 25.76
CA SER A 257 -3.28 29.87 25.52
C SER A 257 -4.15 29.15 24.48
N PRO A 258 -5.50 29.14 24.64
CA PRO A 258 -6.39 28.49 23.67
C PRO A 258 -6.23 29.01 22.24
N ARG A 259 -5.87 30.29 22.08
CA ARG A 259 -5.59 30.88 20.76
C ARG A 259 -4.31 30.29 20.14
N ARG A 260 -3.23 30.15 20.91
CA ARG A 260 -1.97 29.58 20.43
C ARG A 260 -2.11 28.11 20.06
N ILE A 261 -2.71 27.32 20.94
CA ILE A 261 -2.95 25.88 20.74
C ILE A 261 -3.70 25.63 19.42
N ARG A 262 -4.79 26.38 19.16
CA ARG A 262 -5.57 26.25 17.92
C ARG A 262 -4.73 26.50 16.66
N LEU A 263 -3.83 27.48 16.68
CA LEU A 263 -2.96 27.77 15.54
C LEU A 263 -1.88 26.71 15.33
N GLU A 264 -1.23 26.28 16.41
CA GLU A 264 -0.19 25.24 16.36
C GLU A 264 -0.77 23.92 15.83
N TRP A 265 -1.97 23.57 16.27
CA TRP A 265 -2.67 22.38 15.77
C TRP A 265 -3.12 22.49 14.32
N ALA A 266 -3.62 23.66 13.91
CA ALA A 266 -3.96 23.88 12.51
C ALA A 266 -2.72 23.72 11.61
N ALA A 267 -1.58 24.28 12.04
CA ALA A 267 -0.30 24.17 11.34
C ALA A 267 0.19 22.71 11.24
N ILE A 268 0.12 21.94 12.33
CA ILE A 268 0.52 20.52 12.33
C ILE A 268 -0.38 19.69 11.41
N LEU A 269 -1.71 19.91 11.43
CA LEU A 269 -2.61 19.18 10.55
C LEU A 269 -2.37 19.54 9.08
N LEU A 270 -2.21 20.83 8.76
CA LEU A 270 -1.93 21.26 7.39
C LEU A 270 -0.63 20.65 6.86
N VAL A 271 0.44 20.64 7.66
CA VAL A 271 1.69 20.03 7.19
C VAL A 271 1.60 18.53 7.07
N SER A 272 0.85 17.87 7.95
CA SER A 272 0.58 16.42 7.85
C SER A 272 -0.07 16.06 6.51
N LEU A 273 -0.97 16.93 6.03
CA LEU A 273 -1.61 16.78 4.71
C LEU A 273 -0.64 17.09 3.57
N ALA A 274 0.24 18.08 3.73
CA ALA A 274 1.22 18.49 2.72
C ALA A 274 2.31 17.44 2.46
N VAL A 275 2.77 16.77 3.52
CA VAL A 275 3.83 15.74 3.45
C VAL A 275 3.28 14.33 3.21
N SER A 276 1.95 14.19 3.13
CA SER A 276 1.31 12.91 2.84
C SER A 276 1.76 12.37 1.49
N THR A 277 2.16 11.11 1.46
CA THR A 277 2.64 10.42 0.26
C THR A 277 1.51 9.90 -0.63
N SER A 278 0.28 9.85 -0.11
CA SER A 278 -0.92 9.40 -0.84
C SER A 278 -2.08 10.33 -0.50
N SER A 279 -2.25 11.37 -1.31
CA SER A 279 -3.19 12.48 -1.10
C SER A 279 -4.39 12.43 -2.04
N THR A 280 -5.22 11.40 -1.87
CA THR A 280 -6.51 11.31 -2.55
C THR A 280 -7.47 12.42 -2.10
N SER A 281 -8.43 12.79 -2.97
CA SER A 281 -9.28 13.97 -2.76
C SER A 281 -10.06 13.95 -1.44
N TYR A 282 -10.54 12.79 -0.99
CA TYR A 282 -11.33 12.68 0.24
C TYR A 282 -10.54 12.93 1.54
N LEU A 283 -9.22 12.74 1.54
CA LEU A 283 -8.33 13.02 2.68
C LEU A 283 -8.45 14.49 3.12
N PHE A 284 -8.63 15.39 2.16
CA PHE A 284 -8.71 16.84 2.41
C PHE A 284 -10.02 17.29 3.06
N THR A 285 -10.94 16.36 3.40
CA THR A 285 -12.03 16.63 4.35
C THR A 285 -11.48 17.17 5.67
N LEU A 286 -10.28 16.72 6.05
CA LEU A 286 -9.58 17.17 7.25
C LEU A 286 -9.26 18.67 7.26
N LEU A 287 -9.28 19.36 6.11
CA LEU A 287 -9.07 20.81 6.03
C LEU A 287 -10.16 21.63 6.75
N ILE A 288 -11.33 21.06 7.01
CA ILE A 288 -12.42 21.72 7.75
C ILE A 288 -11.91 22.22 9.12
N LEU A 289 -11.14 21.41 9.84
CA LEU A 289 -10.58 21.76 11.15
C LEU A 289 -9.58 22.93 11.07
N PRO A 290 -8.42 22.82 10.39
CA PRO A 290 -7.40 23.86 10.40
C PRO A 290 -7.90 25.18 9.79
N VAL A 291 -8.74 25.13 8.75
CA VAL A 291 -9.31 26.35 8.15
C VAL A 291 -10.26 27.05 9.12
N SER A 292 -11.10 26.31 9.85
CA SER A 292 -11.98 26.88 10.88
C SER A 292 -11.18 27.54 12.01
N LEU A 293 -10.11 26.88 12.49
CA LEU A 293 -9.23 27.41 13.53
C LEU A 293 -8.45 28.65 13.07
N LEU A 294 -7.90 28.62 11.85
CA LEU A 294 -7.21 29.76 11.26
C LEU A 294 -8.15 30.94 11.05
N TRP A 295 -9.35 30.71 10.51
CA TRP A 295 -10.34 31.77 10.33
C TRP A 295 -10.72 32.40 11.67
N ALA A 296 -10.94 31.59 12.71
CA ALA A 296 -11.24 32.11 14.05
C ALA A 296 -10.14 33.03 14.59
N SER A 297 -8.87 32.76 14.26
CA SER A 297 -7.72 33.60 14.65
C SER A 297 -7.64 34.96 13.91
N LEU A 298 -8.35 35.09 12.79
CA LEU A 298 -8.38 36.27 11.93
C LEU A 298 -9.53 37.22 12.26
N GLN A 299 -10.32 37.00 13.31
CA GLN A 299 -11.40 37.93 13.67
C GLN A 299 -10.83 39.29 14.16
N GLY A 300 -11.48 40.40 13.78
CA GLY A 300 -11.10 41.80 14.06
C GLY A 300 -11.24 42.73 12.84
N HIS A 301 -11.33 44.06 13.05
CA HIS A 301 -11.43 45.05 11.98
C HIS A 301 -10.20 45.00 11.04
N GLY A 302 -10.42 45.17 9.72
CA GLY A 302 -9.35 45.22 8.70
C GLY A 302 -8.78 43.89 8.19
N LYS A 303 -9.34 42.74 8.60
CA LYS A 303 -8.80 41.39 8.23
C LYS A 303 -9.58 40.65 7.13
N THR A 304 -10.52 41.32 6.45
CA THR A 304 -11.37 40.74 5.40
C THR A 304 -10.55 40.13 4.26
N ARG A 305 -9.50 40.81 3.79
CA ARG A 305 -8.63 40.32 2.71
C ARG A 305 -7.94 39.00 3.05
N ARG A 306 -7.43 38.85 4.27
CA ARG A 306 -6.77 37.59 4.71
C ARG A 306 -7.76 36.44 4.84
N THR A 307 -8.97 36.74 5.27
CA THR A 307 -10.06 35.76 5.34
C THR A 307 -10.45 35.29 3.94
N ALA A 308 -10.60 36.21 2.98
CA ALA A 308 -10.86 35.87 1.59
C ALA A 308 -9.77 34.97 1.01
N ILE A 309 -8.48 35.32 1.20
CA ILE A 309 -7.36 34.48 0.75
C ILE A 309 -7.42 33.07 1.35
N LEU A 310 -7.64 32.95 2.66
CA LEU A 310 -7.75 31.65 3.32
C LEU A 310 -8.87 30.79 2.74
N LEU A 311 -10.05 31.37 2.55
CA LEU A 311 -11.21 30.65 2.02
C LEU A 311 -11.05 30.31 0.52
N SER A 312 -10.44 31.19 -0.27
CA SER A 312 -10.09 30.90 -1.66
C SER A 312 -9.12 29.73 -1.75
N LEU A 313 -8.03 29.73 -0.97
CA LEU A 313 -7.09 28.61 -0.93
C LEU A 313 -7.76 27.31 -0.49
N TYR A 314 -8.67 27.37 0.48
CA TYR A 314 -9.44 26.21 0.93
C TYR A 314 -10.30 25.60 -0.18
N VAL A 315 -11.06 26.43 -0.90
CA VAL A 315 -11.90 25.99 -2.02
C VAL A 315 -11.05 25.43 -3.16
N ILE A 316 -9.97 26.12 -3.53
CA ILE A 316 -9.06 25.66 -4.59
C ILE A 316 -8.40 24.34 -4.19
N ALA A 317 -7.97 24.16 -2.94
CA ALA A 317 -7.38 22.90 -2.47
C ALA A 317 -8.38 21.73 -2.57
N GLY A 318 -9.67 22.00 -2.36
CA GLY A 318 -10.73 21.00 -2.50
C GLY A 318 -11.06 20.65 -3.95
N PHE A 319 -10.92 21.60 -4.88
CA PHE A 319 -11.28 21.41 -6.29
C PHE A 319 -10.11 20.96 -7.17
N ALA A 320 -8.92 21.52 -6.96
CA ALA A 320 -7.73 21.21 -7.76
C ALA A 320 -7.39 19.73 -7.61
N GLY A 321 -7.84 18.87 -8.53
CA GLY A 321 -7.27 17.55 -8.75
C GLY A 321 -5.94 17.67 -9.49
N GLY A 322 -5.11 16.63 -9.49
CA GLY A 322 -3.95 16.59 -10.39
C GLY A 322 -4.45 16.67 -11.83
N ALA A 323 -4.18 17.78 -12.51
CA ALA A 323 -4.90 18.19 -13.71
C ALA A 323 -4.57 17.36 -14.96
N ASN A 324 -3.54 16.52 -14.92
CA ASN A 324 -3.20 15.64 -16.04
C ASN A 324 -2.15 14.61 -15.61
N ASN A 325 -2.38 13.32 -15.85
CA ASN A 325 -1.33 12.29 -15.69
C ASN A 325 -0.29 12.31 -16.82
N ARG A 326 -0.46 13.19 -17.81
CA ARG A 326 0.40 13.31 -19.00
C ARG A 326 1.58 14.27 -18.84
N GLY A 327 1.78 14.84 -17.64
CA GLY A 327 2.96 15.67 -17.40
C GLY A 327 4.24 14.84 -17.48
N GLU A 328 5.02 15.03 -18.54
CA GLU A 328 6.35 14.44 -18.73
C GLU A 328 7.44 15.49 -18.55
N GLY A 329 8.65 15.03 -18.18
CA GLY A 329 9.77 15.92 -17.91
C GLY A 329 9.40 17.04 -16.91
N TRP A 330 9.80 18.27 -17.24
CA TRP A 330 9.52 19.44 -16.41
C TRP A 330 8.04 19.83 -16.33
N PHE A 331 7.21 19.40 -17.30
CA PHE A 331 5.77 19.67 -17.27
C PHE A 331 5.04 18.94 -16.14
N ALA A 332 5.67 17.93 -15.51
CA ALA A 332 5.16 17.28 -14.31
C ALA A 332 4.88 18.28 -13.17
N LEU A 333 5.60 19.41 -13.10
CA LEU A 333 5.35 20.48 -12.14
C LEU A 333 3.93 21.05 -12.27
N LEU A 334 3.39 21.17 -13.48
CA LEU A 334 2.03 21.68 -13.70
C LEU A 334 0.95 20.65 -13.31
N GLY A 335 1.33 19.38 -13.15
CA GLY A 335 0.42 18.26 -12.87
C GLY A 335 -0.06 18.17 -11.42
N VAL A 336 0.49 18.96 -10.49
CA VAL A 336 0.20 18.86 -9.04
C VAL A 336 -0.29 20.16 -8.38
N PRO A 337 -1.27 20.89 -8.95
CA PRO A 337 -1.70 22.20 -8.44
C PRO A 337 -2.17 22.17 -6.98
N ARG A 338 -2.82 21.08 -6.54
CA ARG A 338 -3.25 20.91 -5.14
C ARG A 338 -2.09 21.02 -4.16
N LEU A 339 -0.95 20.40 -4.47
CA LEU A 339 0.24 20.40 -3.61
C LEU A 339 0.67 21.82 -3.30
N TYR A 340 0.77 22.67 -4.33
CA TYR A 340 1.16 24.08 -4.16
C TYR A 340 0.16 24.86 -3.30
N VAL A 341 -1.13 24.62 -3.47
CA VAL A 341 -2.18 25.30 -2.68
C VAL A 341 -2.11 24.88 -1.21
N ILE A 342 -1.86 23.60 -0.92
CA ILE A 342 -1.67 23.11 0.45
C ILE A 342 -0.38 23.68 1.06
N ILE A 343 0.70 23.79 0.30
CA ILE A 343 1.93 24.47 0.74
C ILE A 343 1.64 25.94 1.07
N LEU A 344 0.87 26.65 0.23
CA LEU A 344 0.46 28.03 0.49
C LEU A 344 -0.40 28.15 1.77
N LEU A 345 -1.28 27.18 2.05
CA LEU A 345 -2.01 27.11 3.32
C LEU A 345 -1.08 26.90 4.51
N CYS A 346 -0.04 26.05 4.39
CA CYS A 346 0.98 25.89 5.42
C CYS A 346 1.73 27.21 5.67
N VAL A 347 2.19 27.87 4.60
CA VAL A 347 2.85 29.19 4.68
C VAL A 347 1.94 30.22 5.36
N PHE A 348 0.65 30.23 5.01
CA PHE A 348 -0.35 31.10 5.65
C PHE A 348 -0.45 30.84 7.16
N ALA A 349 -0.51 29.58 7.58
CA ALA A 349 -0.53 29.19 8.99
C ALA A 349 0.75 29.59 9.72
N TYR A 350 1.92 29.39 9.11
CA TYR A 350 3.21 29.77 9.67
C TYR A 350 3.34 31.28 9.83
N ALA A 351 2.91 32.06 8.83
CA ALA A 351 2.85 33.51 8.96
C ALA A 351 1.95 33.98 10.11
N ALA A 352 0.85 33.26 10.39
CA ALA A 352 0.00 33.53 11.54
C ALA A 352 0.66 33.19 12.88
N LEU A 353 1.43 32.09 12.95
CA LEU A 353 2.20 31.68 14.14
C LEU A 353 3.34 32.66 14.46
N ILE A 354 4.10 33.08 13.44
CA ILE A 354 5.25 33.98 13.57
C ILE A 354 4.80 35.36 14.04
N ARG A 355 3.69 35.90 13.49
CA ARG A 355 3.13 37.20 13.92
C ARG A 355 2.68 37.23 15.38
N GLN A 356 2.45 36.07 15.98
CA GLN A 356 2.05 35.93 17.38
C GLN A 356 3.21 35.47 18.27
N GLU A 357 4.47 35.48 17.80
CA GLU A 357 5.64 35.23 18.68
C GLU A 357 5.91 36.45 19.58
N PRO A 358 5.80 36.33 20.92
CA PRO A 358 5.99 37.48 21.82
C PRO A 358 7.45 37.68 22.26
N ASN A 359 8.38 36.73 22.04
CA ASN A 359 9.59 36.66 22.87
C ASN A 359 10.89 36.25 22.14
N ARG A 360 11.97 37.03 22.36
CA ARG A 360 13.34 36.79 21.84
C ARG A 360 14.06 35.61 22.54
N ASN A 361 13.65 35.20 23.74
CA ASN A 361 14.32 34.13 24.52
C ASN A 361 14.05 32.69 24.04
N ALA A 362 13.20 32.49 23.03
CA ALA A 362 12.91 31.17 22.44
C ALA A 362 14.05 30.60 21.56
N LYS A 363 15.22 31.24 21.49
CA LYS A 363 16.33 30.85 20.59
C LYS A 363 17.00 29.52 20.98
N ARG A 364 17.33 29.31 22.26
CA ARG A 364 18.02 28.07 22.72
C ARG A 364 17.18 26.82 22.48
N GLY A 365 15.89 26.87 22.83
CA GLY A 365 14.97 25.75 22.62
C GLY A 365 14.74 25.43 21.13
N ARG A 366 14.70 26.47 20.27
CA ARG A 366 14.64 26.27 18.81
C ARG A 366 15.91 25.61 18.28
N LEU A 367 17.09 26.06 18.72
CA LEU A 367 18.36 25.47 18.29
C LEU A 367 18.44 23.97 18.61
N ALA A 368 18.07 23.57 19.82
CA ALA A 368 18.05 22.15 20.22
C ALA A 368 17.13 21.30 19.33
N TRP A 369 15.90 21.77 19.08
CA TRP A 369 14.97 21.07 18.19
C TRP A 369 15.42 21.09 16.72
N SER A 370 16.05 22.17 16.26
CA SER A 370 16.65 22.22 14.91
C SER A 370 17.75 21.18 14.74
N MET A 371 18.58 20.94 15.76
CA MET A 371 19.59 19.87 15.72
C MET A 371 18.92 18.49 15.65
N VAL A 372 17.91 18.21 16.48
CA VAL A 372 17.17 16.93 16.44
C VAL A 372 16.54 16.70 15.05
N LEU A 373 15.86 17.71 14.51
CA LEU A 373 15.24 17.63 13.18
C LEU A 373 16.31 17.49 12.08
N GLY A 374 17.45 18.16 12.21
CA GLY A 374 18.60 18.01 11.31
C GLY A 374 19.18 16.60 11.32
N THR A 375 19.33 15.98 12.49
CA THR A 375 19.78 14.59 12.62
C THR A 375 18.79 13.62 11.98
N ILE A 376 17.48 13.81 12.22
CA ILE A 376 16.42 13.01 11.57
C ILE A 376 16.49 13.15 10.05
N LEU A 377 16.71 14.37 9.55
CA LEU A 377 16.84 14.63 8.11
C LEU A 377 18.06 13.92 7.52
N ILE A 378 19.24 14.03 8.16
CA ILE A 378 20.47 13.35 7.70
C ILE A 378 20.26 11.83 7.65
N PHE A 379 19.67 11.25 8.70
CA PHE A 379 19.37 9.83 8.73
C PHE A 379 18.36 9.44 7.64
N SER A 380 17.34 10.27 7.40
CA SER A 380 16.33 10.02 6.35
C SER A 380 16.94 10.06 4.95
N ILE A 381 17.82 11.02 4.67
CA ILE A 381 18.56 11.11 3.40
C ILE A 381 19.46 9.87 3.23
N ALA A 382 20.24 9.52 4.26
CA ALA A 382 21.12 8.34 4.22
C ALA A 382 20.32 7.03 4.04
N SER A 383 19.17 6.91 4.70
CA SER A 383 18.26 5.77 4.54
C SER A 383 17.70 5.69 3.13
N ASN A 384 17.26 6.81 2.55
CA ASN A 384 16.75 6.83 1.18
C ASN A 384 17.85 6.55 0.17
N LEU A 385 19.07 7.08 0.33
CA LEU A 385 20.20 6.77 -0.54
C LEU A 385 20.53 5.27 -0.53
N ARG A 386 20.49 4.62 0.65
CA ARG A 386 20.66 3.16 0.76
C ARG A 386 19.52 2.40 0.09
N HIS A 387 18.26 2.84 0.29
CA HIS A 387 17.09 2.22 -0.36
C HIS A 387 17.19 2.27 -1.88
N GLN A 388 17.62 3.39 -2.44
CA GLN A 388 17.76 3.60 -3.89
C GLN A 388 18.90 2.79 -4.52
N HIS A 389 19.79 2.22 -3.71
CA HIS A 389 20.91 1.42 -4.21
C HIS A 389 20.41 0.07 -4.73
N GLY A 390 20.73 -0.23 -5.99
CA GLY A 390 20.41 -1.52 -6.61
C GLY A 390 18.98 -1.67 -7.16
N LEU A 391 18.02 -0.78 -6.81
CA LEU A 391 16.62 -0.85 -7.28
C LEU A 391 16.48 -0.89 -8.81
N TYR A 392 17.44 -0.29 -9.52
CA TYR A 392 17.36 -0.09 -10.97
C TYR A 392 18.12 -1.14 -11.78
N ALA A 393 18.84 -2.05 -11.10
CA ALA A 393 19.67 -3.06 -11.77
C ALA A 393 18.84 -3.97 -12.69
N ASP A 394 17.59 -4.23 -12.31
CA ASP A 394 16.70 -5.15 -13.03
C ASP A 394 16.11 -4.58 -14.32
N TYR A 395 16.26 -3.28 -14.57
CA TYR A 395 15.67 -2.61 -15.74
C TYR A 395 16.23 -3.12 -17.07
N GLN A 396 17.49 -3.52 -17.08
CA GLN A 396 18.13 -4.09 -18.28
C GLN A 396 17.55 -5.46 -18.69
N TRP A 397 16.81 -6.12 -17.78
CA TRP A 397 16.18 -7.42 -18.01
C TRP A 397 14.65 -7.31 -18.15
N ARG A 398 14.07 -6.10 -18.12
CA ARG A 398 12.61 -5.91 -18.18
C ARG A 398 12.03 -6.43 -19.50
N ILE A 399 10.96 -7.21 -19.39
CA ILE A 399 10.12 -7.58 -20.53
C ILE A 399 9.17 -6.39 -20.81
N PRO A 400 9.21 -5.79 -22.01
CA PRO A 400 8.40 -4.61 -22.31
C PRO A 400 6.92 -4.97 -22.41
N VAL A 401 6.07 -4.41 -21.55
CA VAL A 401 4.61 -4.57 -21.56
C VAL A 401 3.88 -3.29 -21.98
N PRO A 402 2.67 -3.38 -22.59
CA PRO A 402 1.85 -2.20 -22.92
C PRO A 402 1.57 -1.31 -21.70
N LYS A 403 1.38 0.00 -21.89
CA LYS A 403 1.18 0.96 -20.76
C LYS A 403 -0.12 0.70 -19.98
N GLU A 404 -1.07 0.01 -20.59
CA GLU A 404 -2.35 -0.38 -19.99
C GLU A 404 -2.21 -1.53 -18.97
N VAL A 405 -1.05 -2.19 -18.93
CA VAL A 405 -0.74 -3.26 -17.99
C VAL A 405 -0.15 -2.67 -16.71
N PHE A 406 -0.91 -2.69 -15.62
CA PHE A 406 -0.46 -2.17 -14.33
C PHE A 406 0.50 -3.12 -13.59
N MET A 407 0.28 -4.43 -13.75
CA MET A 407 1.06 -5.51 -13.12
C MET A 407 1.20 -6.68 -14.08
N ALA A 408 2.36 -7.34 -14.05
CA ALA A 408 2.59 -8.63 -14.69
C ALA A 408 3.22 -9.60 -13.67
N ALA A 409 2.62 -10.78 -13.54
CA ALA A 409 2.87 -11.76 -12.48
C ALA A 409 2.64 -13.20 -13.00
N ASP A 410 2.93 -14.18 -12.16
CA ASP A 410 2.75 -15.63 -12.39
C ASP A 410 3.30 -16.10 -13.75
N PRO A 411 4.60 -15.86 -14.05
CA PRO A 411 5.16 -16.30 -15.30
C PRO A 411 5.28 -17.83 -15.35
N THR A 412 5.01 -18.41 -16.51
CA THR A 412 5.33 -19.79 -16.87
C THR A 412 5.90 -19.84 -18.28
N VAL A 413 6.59 -20.91 -18.63
CA VAL A 413 7.28 -21.03 -19.93
C VAL A 413 6.69 -22.18 -20.73
N GLU A 414 6.37 -21.87 -21.99
CA GLU A 414 5.92 -22.82 -23.00
C GLU A 414 6.88 -22.71 -24.20
N GLU A 415 7.75 -23.71 -24.38
CA GLU A 415 8.79 -23.72 -25.42
C GLU A 415 9.65 -22.43 -25.40
N ASN A 416 9.41 -21.52 -26.35
CA ASN A 416 10.09 -20.24 -26.54
C ASN A 416 9.18 -19.03 -26.21
N ALA A 417 8.07 -19.25 -25.50
CA ALA A 417 7.14 -18.21 -25.10
C ALA A 417 7.04 -18.11 -23.57
N ALA A 418 6.86 -16.90 -23.08
CA ALA A 418 6.48 -16.65 -21.70
C ALA A 418 4.97 -16.43 -21.63
N LEU A 419 4.27 -17.22 -20.84
CA LEU A 419 2.87 -17.02 -20.49
C LEU A 419 2.83 -16.37 -19.10
N PHE A 420 1.92 -15.44 -18.85
CA PHE A 420 1.85 -14.74 -17.56
C PHE A 420 0.49 -14.08 -17.37
N VAL A 421 0.20 -13.67 -16.14
CA VAL A 421 -1.01 -12.93 -15.78
C VAL A 421 -0.72 -11.43 -15.80
N THR A 422 -1.65 -10.65 -16.37
CA THR A 422 -1.59 -9.19 -16.41
C THR A 422 -2.78 -8.57 -15.72
N MET A 423 -2.55 -7.50 -14.95
CA MET A 423 -3.62 -6.65 -14.42
C MET A 423 -3.78 -5.42 -15.32
N ARG A 424 -5.01 -5.15 -15.76
CA ARG A 424 -5.41 -4.02 -16.62
C ARG A 424 -6.67 -3.40 -16.06
N ASP A 425 -7.05 -2.20 -16.53
CA ASP A 425 -8.24 -1.45 -16.09
C ASP A 425 -9.57 -2.23 -16.15
N ASN A 426 -9.63 -3.25 -17.00
CA ASN A 426 -10.77 -4.12 -17.21
C ASN A 426 -10.70 -5.48 -16.49
N GLY A 427 -9.64 -5.79 -15.74
CA GLY A 427 -9.51 -7.07 -15.03
C GLY A 427 -8.11 -7.71 -15.14
N TYR A 428 -8.04 -8.99 -14.79
CA TYR A 428 -6.87 -9.83 -14.89
C TYR A 428 -6.98 -10.77 -16.09
N HIS A 429 -5.94 -10.80 -16.92
CA HIS A 429 -5.95 -11.55 -18.17
C HIS A 429 -4.61 -12.24 -18.41
N VAL A 430 -4.65 -13.43 -18.97
CA VAL A 430 -3.44 -14.11 -19.46
C VAL A 430 -2.87 -13.36 -20.66
N ALA A 431 -1.56 -13.21 -20.68
CA ALA A 431 -0.80 -12.71 -21.80
C ALA A 431 0.28 -13.70 -22.22
N VAL A 432 0.67 -13.59 -23.49
CA VAL A 432 1.75 -14.37 -24.09
C VAL A 432 2.76 -13.40 -24.67
N GLU A 433 4.01 -13.53 -24.26
CA GLU A 433 5.15 -12.91 -24.93
C GLU A 433 5.86 -13.97 -25.76
N ARG A 434 6.09 -13.65 -27.04
CA ARG A 434 6.87 -14.47 -27.97
C ARG A 434 7.57 -13.55 -28.96
N PHE A 435 8.89 -13.66 -29.07
CA PHE A 435 9.73 -12.82 -29.93
C PHE A 435 9.52 -11.31 -29.69
N ASP A 436 9.50 -10.89 -28.41
CA ASP A 436 9.26 -9.49 -27.98
C ASP A 436 7.88 -8.91 -28.36
N ALA A 437 6.99 -9.73 -28.93
CA ALA A 437 5.60 -9.36 -29.19
C ALA A 437 4.71 -9.92 -28.08
N ILE A 438 3.91 -9.03 -27.48
CA ILE A 438 2.93 -9.41 -26.45
C ILE A 438 1.54 -9.43 -27.04
N ARG A 439 0.85 -10.56 -26.81
CA ARG A 439 -0.57 -10.72 -27.08
C ARG A 439 -1.27 -10.96 -25.75
N VAL A 440 -2.06 -9.98 -25.33
CA VAL A 440 -2.96 -10.14 -24.19
C VAL A 440 -4.22 -10.84 -24.69
N GLY A 441 -4.65 -11.89 -23.97
CA GLY A 441 -5.92 -12.55 -24.23
C GLY A 441 -7.06 -11.54 -24.19
N ASN A 442 -7.99 -11.65 -25.15
CA ASN A 442 -9.23 -10.89 -25.14
C ASN A 442 -10.35 -11.87 -24.79
N THR A 443 -10.51 -12.17 -23.51
CA THR A 443 -11.33 -13.29 -23.05
C THR A 443 -12.33 -12.84 -22.00
N GLY A 444 -13.60 -12.84 -22.39
CA GLY A 444 -14.77 -12.92 -21.50
C GLY A 444 -14.90 -11.86 -20.40
N ASP A 445 -15.86 -12.09 -19.52
CA ASP A 445 -16.09 -11.28 -18.33
C ASP A 445 -15.38 -11.82 -17.07
N ASP A 446 -14.80 -13.02 -17.12
CA ASP A 446 -14.15 -13.68 -15.97
C ASP A 446 -12.68 -13.27 -15.88
N ASP A 447 -12.19 -12.98 -14.66
CA ASP A 447 -10.76 -12.72 -14.42
C ASP A 447 -9.94 -14.00 -14.49
N GLU A 448 -8.77 -13.91 -15.13
CA GLU A 448 -7.82 -15.01 -15.31
C GLU A 448 -6.60 -14.82 -14.40
N LEU A 449 -6.51 -15.62 -13.35
CA LEU A 449 -5.57 -15.39 -12.23
C LEU A 449 -4.38 -16.35 -12.15
N GLY A 450 -4.30 -17.33 -13.05
CA GLY A 450 -3.17 -18.26 -13.09
C GLY A 450 -3.13 -19.07 -14.38
N ILE A 451 -1.94 -19.53 -14.75
CA ILE A 451 -1.75 -20.29 -16.00
C ILE A 451 -0.65 -21.36 -15.89
N ALA A 452 -0.93 -22.53 -16.47
CA ALA A 452 0.06 -23.56 -16.75
C ALA A 452 -0.02 -24.04 -18.21
N ALA A 453 1.06 -24.64 -18.71
CA ALA A 453 1.09 -25.30 -20.01
C ALA A 453 1.44 -26.79 -19.83
N ALA A 454 0.64 -27.68 -20.41
CA ALA A 454 0.85 -29.13 -20.37
C ALA A 454 0.37 -29.78 -21.66
N ASN A 455 1.18 -30.65 -22.28
CA ASN A 455 0.84 -31.38 -23.51
C ASN A 455 0.33 -30.50 -24.68
N GLY A 456 0.82 -29.26 -24.78
CA GLY A 456 0.37 -28.30 -25.80
C GLY A 456 -0.98 -27.64 -25.53
N ASP A 457 -1.66 -28.01 -24.44
CA ASP A 457 -2.85 -27.33 -23.93
C ASP A 457 -2.44 -26.32 -22.84
N ARG A 458 -3.15 -25.19 -22.78
CA ARG A 458 -2.99 -24.19 -21.70
C ARG A 458 -4.11 -24.33 -20.69
N TRP A 459 -3.75 -24.39 -19.42
CA TRP A 459 -4.66 -24.54 -18.29
C TRP A 459 -4.77 -23.21 -17.57
N VAL A 460 -5.91 -22.54 -17.71
CA VAL A 460 -6.13 -21.19 -17.21
C VAL A 460 -7.11 -21.23 -16.04
N GLU A 461 -6.72 -20.65 -14.91
CA GLU A 461 -7.64 -20.34 -13.82
C GLU A 461 -8.54 -19.19 -14.25
N GLN A 462 -9.86 -19.43 -14.26
CA GLN A 462 -10.88 -18.40 -14.40
C GLN A 462 -11.64 -18.27 -13.09
N THR A 463 -11.99 -17.04 -12.73
CA THR A 463 -12.66 -16.72 -11.47
C THR A 463 -14.04 -16.10 -11.69
N GLY A 464 -14.93 -16.38 -10.74
CA GLY A 464 -16.31 -15.92 -10.63
C GLY A 464 -16.80 -16.34 -9.25
N HIS A 465 -18.05 -16.82 -9.08
CA HIS A 465 -18.52 -17.42 -7.82
C HIS A 465 -17.59 -18.49 -7.22
N GLU A 466 -16.86 -19.22 -8.08
CA GLU A 466 -15.78 -20.13 -7.70
C GLU A 466 -14.62 -20.02 -8.71
N SER A 467 -13.41 -20.40 -8.30
CA SER A 467 -12.31 -20.58 -9.22
C SER A 467 -12.42 -21.93 -9.95
N LYS A 468 -12.23 -21.91 -11.26
CA LYS A 468 -12.23 -23.09 -12.14
C LYS A 468 -11.01 -23.06 -13.04
N ILE A 469 -10.39 -24.21 -13.30
CA ILE A 469 -9.30 -24.33 -14.26
C ILE A 469 -9.85 -24.93 -15.55
N ILE A 470 -9.66 -24.23 -16.65
CA ILE A 470 -10.14 -24.63 -17.97
C ILE A 470 -8.96 -24.89 -18.92
N SER A 471 -9.06 -25.94 -19.72
CA SER A 471 -8.10 -26.19 -20.81
C SER A 471 -8.44 -25.34 -22.04
N LEU A 472 -7.44 -24.77 -22.70
CA LEU A 472 -7.55 -24.06 -23.97
C LEU A 472 -6.98 -24.88 -25.14
N PRO A 473 -7.66 -24.90 -26.32
CA PRO A 473 -8.91 -24.17 -26.63
C PRO A 473 -10.11 -24.68 -25.81
N LYS A 474 -11.00 -23.74 -25.42
CA LYS A 474 -12.04 -23.94 -24.38
C LYS A 474 -12.88 -25.19 -24.62
N GLY A 475 -13.16 -25.93 -23.55
CA GLY A 475 -14.21 -26.96 -23.51
C GLY A 475 -13.73 -28.42 -23.53
N ARG A 476 -12.42 -28.68 -23.56
CA ARG A 476 -11.87 -30.05 -23.42
C ARG A 476 -11.98 -30.59 -21.99
N ALA A 477 -11.62 -29.80 -20.99
CA ALA A 477 -11.68 -30.18 -19.59
C ALA A 477 -11.92 -28.97 -18.68
N ILE A 478 -12.66 -29.18 -17.59
CA ILE A 478 -12.93 -28.19 -16.54
C ILE A 478 -12.69 -28.84 -15.19
N ILE A 479 -11.85 -28.20 -14.37
CA ILE A 479 -11.61 -28.58 -12.98
C ILE A 479 -12.25 -27.51 -12.09
N ARG A 480 -13.31 -27.88 -11.38
CA ARG A 480 -14.01 -26.96 -10.46
C ARG A 480 -13.29 -26.83 -9.13
N GLN A 481 -13.51 -25.68 -8.48
CA GLN A 481 -12.92 -25.32 -7.19
C GLN A 481 -11.40 -25.52 -7.21
N ALA A 482 -10.74 -24.92 -8.20
CA ALA A 482 -9.32 -25.12 -8.45
C ALA A 482 -8.64 -23.80 -8.82
N GLU A 483 -7.46 -23.58 -8.23
CA GLU A 483 -6.68 -22.34 -8.31
C GLU A 483 -5.21 -22.64 -8.61
N SER A 484 -4.48 -21.65 -9.16
CA SER A 484 -3.01 -21.68 -9.34
C SER A 484 -2.49 -23.00 -9.95
N PRO A 485 -2.89 -23.35 -11.20
CA PRO A 485 -2.43 -24.57 -11.86
C PRO A 485 -0.92 -24.62 -12.02
N VAL A 486 -0.33 -25.81 -11.91
CA VAL A 486 1.05 -26.11 -12.28
C VAL A 486 1.12 -27.45 -12.97
N ALA A 487 1.86 -27.54 -14.08
CA ALA A 487 2.01 -28.76 -14.86
C ALA A 487 3.30 -29.52 -14.49
N SER A 488 3.26 -30.84 -14.57
CA SER A 488 4.46 -31.68 -14.50
C SER A 488 5.30 -31.54 -15.78
N PHE A 489 6.61 -31.76 -15.67
CA PHE A 489 7.54 -31.68 -16.81
C PHE A 489 7.22 -32.67 -17.94
N ASP A 490 6.64 -33.83 -17.60
CA ASP A 490 6.20 -34.82 -18.58
C ASP A 490 4.80 -34.51 -19.17
N GLY A 491 4.16 -33.42 -18.70
CA GLY A 491 2.83 -32.99 -19.12
C GLY A 491 1.69 -33.92 -18.71
N ARG A 492 1.94 -34.98 -17.93
CA ARG A 492 0.92 -35.99 -17.60
C ARG A 492 0.08 -35.61 -16.39
N TRP A 493 0.55 -34.69 -15.56
CA TRP A 493 -0.10 -34.31 -14.31
C TRP A 493 -0.30 -32.80 -14.25
N LEU A 494 -1.44 -32.43 -13.67
CA LEU A 494 -1.72 -31.06 -13.28
C LEU A 494 -1.92 -31.03 -11.77
N ALA A 495 -1.11 -30.22 -11.08
CA ALA A 495 -1.31 -29.85 -9.69
C ALA A 495 -2.08 -28.53 -9.63
N PHE A 496 -2.94 -28.38 -8.64
CA PHE A 496 -3.72 -27.16 -8.40
C PHE A 496 -4.08 -27.05 -6.92
N LEU A 497 -4.42 -25.85 -6.50
CA LEU A 497 -4.83 -25.58 -5.13
C LEU A 497 -6.35 -25.69 -5.02
N ARG A 498 -6.82 -26.25 -3.90
CA ARG A 498 -8.20 -26.11 -3.44
C ARG A 498 -8.20 -25.40 -2.10
N GLU A 499 -8.85 -24.25 -2.05
CA GLU A 499 -8.97 -23.44 -0.84
C GLU A 499 -10.17 -23.88 0.00
N ASP A 500 -9.98 -23.91 1.31
CA ASP A 500 -11.02 -24.08 2.32
C ASP A 500 -10.83 -23.01 3.40
N HIS A 501 -11.74 -22.02 3.44
CA HIS A 501 -11.72 -20.90 4.39
C HIS A 501 -10.36 -20.15 4.48
N GLY A 502 -9.72 -19.90 3.33
CA GLY A 502 -8.43 -19.18 3.24
C GLY A 502 -7.21 -20.08 3.42
N ARG A 503 -7.41 -21.39 3.53
CA ARG A 503 -6.34 -22.39 3.60
C ARG A 503 -6.35 -23.30 2.38
N ALA A 504 -5.29 -23.23 1.58
CA ALA A 504 -5.18 -24.00 0.36
C ALA A 504 -4.43 -25.33 0.58
N ARG A 505 -4.89 -26.36 -0.14
CA ARG A 505 -4.24 -27.67 -0.22
C ARG A 505 -3.93 -28.02 -1.67
N ILE A 506 -2.88 -28.78 -1.86
CA ILE A 506 -2.52 -29.32 -3.18
C ILE A 506 -3.42 -30.49 -3.52
N TRP A 507 -3.92 -30.48 -4.73
CA TRP A 507 -4.57 -31.59 -5.40
C TRP A 507 -3.88 -31.85 -6.74
N ILE A 508 -3.94 -33.10 -7.20
CA ILE A 508 -3.39 -33.51 -8.49
C ILE A 508 -4.44 -34.25 -9.32
N ARG A 509 -4.37 -34.06 -10.65
CA ARG A 509 -5.15 -34.80 -11.65
C ARG A 509 -4.23 -35.34 -12.74
N ALA A 510 -4.47 -36.58 -13.17
CA ALA A 510 -3.81 -37.16 -14.33
C ALA A 510 -4.52 -36.69 -15.60
N LEU A 511 -3.79 -36.12 -16.56
CA LEU A 511 -4.37 -35.59 -17.80
C LEU A 511 -4.61 -36.67 -18.87
N ASP A 512 -3.96 -37.83 -18.74
CA ASP A 512 -3.99 -38.91 -19.73
C ASP A 512 -4.82 -40.14 -19.33
N ARG A 513 -5.26 -40.25 -18.07
CA ARG A 513 -5.76 -41.53 -17.50
C ARG A 513 -7.04 -41.44 -16.69
N SER A 514 -7.35 -40.30 -16.07
CA SER A 514 -8.41 -40.22 -15.05
C SER A 514 -8.77 -38.79 -14.69
N ASP A 515 -10.06 -38.47 -14.69
CA ASP A 515 -10.60 -37.18 -14.22
C ASP A 515 -10.77 -37.09 -12.69
N VAL A 516 -10.22 -38.06 -11.94
CA VAL A 516 -10.25 -38.07 -10.47
C VAL A 516 -9.14 -37.20 -9.87
N ASP A 517 -9.56 -36.26 -9.03
CA ASP A 517 -8.65 -35.43 -8.23
C ASP A 517 -8.21 -36.16 -6.97
N LYS A 518 -6.92 -36.08 -6.64
CA LYS A 518 -6.36 -36.66 -5.41
C LYS A 518 -5.68 -35.58 -4.55
N PRO A 519 -5.98 -35.50 -3.24
CA PRO A 519 -5.29 -34.57 -2.36
C PRO A 519 -3.86 -35.06 -2.10
N MET A 520 -2.90 -34.13 -2.10
CA MET A 520 -1.48 -34.40 -1.85
C MET A 520 -1.00 -33.90 -0.48
N THR A 521 -1.66 -32.90 0.08
CA THR A 521 -1.26 -32.30 1.36
C THR A 521 -2.36 -32.40 2.43
N PRO A 522 -2.00 -32.56 3.70
CA PRO A 522 -2.96 -32.64 4.80
C PRO A 522 -3.64 -31.27 5.05
N PRO A 523 -4.82 -31.25 5.69
CA PRO A 523 -5.53 -30.00 6.07
C PRO A 523 -4.77 -29.07 7.02
N GLY A 524 -3.74 -29.57 7.72
CA GLY A 524 -2.96 -28.77 8.65
C GLY A 524 -1.98 -27.79 8.00
N LEU A 525 -1.69 -27.94 6.70
CA LEU A 525 -0.80 -27.05 5.95
C LEU A 525 -1.60 -26.09 5.09
N ASN A 526 -1.27 -24.79 5.15
CA ASN A 526 -1.79 -23.80 4.21
C ASN A 526 -0.75 -23.56 3.11
N VAL A 527 -0.97 -24.15 1.95
CA VAL A 527 -0.05 -24.07 0.80
C VAL A 527 -0.28 -22.75 0.06
N LEU A 528 0.82 -22.05 -0.25
CA LEU A 528 0.77 -20.75 -0.93
C LEU A 528 1.15 -20.88 -2.41
N GLU A 529 2.23 -21.62 -2.70
CA GLU A 529 2.75 -21.85 -4.05
C GLU A 529 3.30 -23.27 -4.17
N MET A 530 3.39 -23.81 -5.40
CA MET A 530 3.95 -25.13 -5.67
C MET A 530 4.67 -25.20 -7.03
N SER A 531 5.52 -26.20 -7.19
CA SER A 531 6.18 -26.56 -8.44
C SER A 531 6.46 -28.06 -8.48
N PHE A 532 6.47 -28.65 -9.67
CA PHE A 532 6.90 -30.04 -9.83
C PHE A 532 8.42 -30.15 -9.79
N LEU A 533 8.88 -31.27 -9.25
CA LEU A 533 10.23 -31.78 -9.46
C LEU A 533 10.23 -32.69 -10.72
N PRO A 534 11.36 -32.87 -11.41
CA PRO A 534 11.44 -33.75 -12.59
C PRO A 534 11.06 -35.21 -12.32
N GLY A 535 11.24 -35.70 -11.08
CA GLY A 535 10.79 -37.03 -10.65
C GLY A 535 9.27 -37.12 -10.42
N GLY A 536 8.55 -36.01 -10.49
CA GLY A 536 7.11 -35.88 -10.25
C GLY A 536 6.71 -35.79 -8.79
N GLU A 537 7.66 -35.64 -7.86
CA GLU A 537 7.39 -35.06 -6.55
C GLU A 537 7.02 -33.58 -6.68
N LEU A 538 6.47 -33.00 -5.61
CA LEU A 538 6.12 -31.58 -5.55
C LEU A 538 7.00 -30.87 -4.53
N ILE A 539 7.53 -29.72 -4.89
CA ILE A 539 8.09 -28.74 -3.96
C ILE A 539 7.10 -27.60 -3.79
N PHE A 540 6.85 -27.18 -2.56
CA PHE A 540 5.83 -26.17 -2.28
C PHE A 540 6.18 -25.32 -1.07
N SER A 541 5.61 -24.13 -1.04
CA SER A 541 5.68 -23.18 0.05
C SER A 541 4.41 -23.30 0.89
N ALA A 542 4.53 -23.46 2.19
CA ALA A 542 3.38 -23.59 3.08
C ALA A 542 3.59 -22.93 4.44
N VAL A 543 2.48 -22.54 5.06
CA VAL A 543 2.39 -22.10 6.45
C VAL A 543 1.87 -23.25 7.31
N SER A 544 2.65 -23.62 8.33
CA SER A 544 2.28 -24.63 9.34
C SER A 544 2.09 -23.98 10.72
N SER A 545 3.18 -23.47 11.30
CA SER A 545 3.19 -22.76 12.58
C SER A 545 4.31 -21.70 12.57
N GLY A 546 4.08 -20.57 11.88
CA GLY A 546 5.07 -19.51 11.73
C GLY A 546 5.12 -18.95 10.30
N PRO A 547 6.23 -18.30 9.91
CA PRO A 547 6.39 -17.80 8.55
C PRO A 547 6.39 -18.95 7.51
N PRO A 548 6.07 -18.66 6.24
CA PRO A 548 6.05 -19.67 5.19
C PRO A 548 7.44 -20.28 4.96
N GLY A 549 7.48 -21.59 4.71
CA GLY A 549 8.71 -22.32 4.41
C GLY A 549 8.50 -23.36 3.30
N LEU A 550 9.61 -23.84 2.74
CA LEU A 550 9.59 -24.85 1.68
C LEU A 550 9.50 -26.29 2.21
N PHE A 551 8.66 -27.08 1.56
CA PHE A 551 8.42 -28.49 1.81
C PHE A 551 8.50 -29.29 0.51
N VAL A 552 8.76 -30.59 0.61
CA VAL A 552 8.69 -31.54 -0.50
C VAL A 552 7.67 -32.62 -0.16
N ALA A 553 6.74 -32.88 -1.07
CA ALA A 553 5.81 -33.99 -1.03
C ALA A 553 6.21 -35.06 -2.07
N ASP A 554 6.42 -36.29 -1.61
CA ASP A 554 6.56 -37.44 -2.50
C ASP A 554 5.18 -37.89 -3.04
N ARG A 555 5.18 -38.77 -4.05
CA ARG A 555 3.94 -39.28 -4.67
C ARG A 555 3.09 -40.16 -3.75
N ASN A 556 3.64 -40.63 -2.64
CA ASN A 556 2.98 -41.47 -1.65
C ASN A 556 2.38 -40.66 -0.48
N GLY A 557 2.52 -39.33 -0.52
CA GLY A 557 2.00 -38.40 0.50
C GLY A 557 2.96 -38.12 1.66
N GLY A 558 4.21 -38.59 1.59
CA GLY A 558 5.26 -38.23 2.54
C GLY A 558 5.69 -36.78 2.36
N ILE A 559 5.66 -36.00 3.45
CA ILE A 559 6.00 -34.57 3.43
C ILE A 559 7.19 -34.32 4.34
N ARG A 560 8.19 -33.60 3.83
CA ARG A 560 9.35 -33.16 4.60
C ARG A 560 9.64 -31.67 4.43
N SER A 561 10.02 -31.00 5.52
CA SER A 561 10.51 -29.62 5.50
C SER A 561 11.93 -29.55 4.93
N LEU A 562 12.26 -28.44 4.27
CA LEU A 562 13.63 -28.14 3.84
C LEU A 562 14.39 -27.23 4.82
N GLU A 563 13.71 -26.69 5.84
CA GLU A 563 14.29 -25.85 6.91
C GLU A 563 15.12 -24.65 6.41
N MET A 564 14.65 -23.97 5.36
CA MET A 564 15.37 -22.87 4.68
C MET A 564 15.00 -21.46 5.17
N GLY A 565 14.35 -21.36 6.32
CA GLY A 565 13.79 -20.11 6.83
C GLY A 565 12.55 -19.64 6.04
N GLU A 566 12.25 -18.33 6.11
CA GLU A 566 11.08 -17.74 5.47
C GLU A 566 11.24 -17.67 3.95
N THR A 567 10.62 -18.61 3.25
CA THR A 567 10.87 -18.91 1.83
C THR A 567 9.56 -19.18 1.09
N ARG A 568 9.47 -18.68 -0.16
CA ARG A 568 8.29 -18.76 -1.03
C ARG A 568 8.67 -18.96 -2.50
N TYR A 569 7.67 -19.22 -3.34
CA TYR A 569 7.81 -19.30 -4.81
C TYR A 569 8.91 -20.25 -5.30
N PRO A 570 8.88 -21.54 -4.92
CA PRO A 570 9.88 -22.50 -5.39
C PRO A 570 9.70 -22.78 -6.89
N SER A 571 10.82 -22.93 -7.60
CA SER A 571 10.84 -23.25 -9.03
C SER A 571 12.09 -24.03 -9.39
N ILE A 572 11.94 -25.06 -10.22
CA ILE A 572 12.99 -26.03 -10.51
C ILE A 572 13.41 -25.92 -11.97
N SER A 573 14.71 -25.96 -12.23
CA SER A 573 15.21 -25.97 -13.60
C SER A 573 14.80 -27.27 -14.32
N PRO A 574 14.52 -27.23 -15.63
CA PRO A 574 14.13 -28.42 -16.40
C PRO A 574 15.13 -29.59 -16.28
N ASN A 575 16.41 -29.30 -16.14
CA ASN A 575 17.45 -30.32 -15.91
C ASN A 575 17.53 -30.87 -14.46
N GLY A 576 16.66 -30.41 -13.55
CA GLY A 576 16.59 -30.86 -12.16
C GLY A 576 17.76 -30.48 -11.26
N ARG A 577 18.71 -29.67 -11.73
CA ARG A 577 19.93 -29.34 -10.98
C ARG A 577 19.76 -28.15 -10.04
N TRP A 578 18.84 -27.24 -10.35
CA TRP A 578 18.74 -25.96 -9.69
C TRP A 578 17.35 -25.73 -9.11
N LEU A 579 17.31 -25.27 -7.87
CA LEU A 579 16.13 -24.73 -7.22
C LEU A 579 16.28 -23.21 -7.10
N THR A 580 15.37 -22.46 -7.71
CA THR A 580 15.17 -21.04 -7.42
C THR A 580 14.00 -20.85 -6.46
N TYR A 581 14.13 -19.87 -5.59
CA TYR A 581 13.10 -19.52 -4.61
C TYR A 581 13.30 -18.09 -4.16
N SER A 582 12.26 -17.50 -3.58
CA SER A 582 12.38 -16.20 -2.92
C SER A 582 12.54 -16.39 -1.41
N GLN A 583 13.46 -15.65 -0.81
CA GLN A 583 13.67 -15.60 0.63
C GLN A 583 13.45 -14.19 1.14
N LEU A 584 12.74 -14.03 2.26
CA LEU A 584 12.52 -12.72 2.86
C LEU A 584 13.77 -12.27 3.61
N GLN A 585 14.37 -11.15 3.19
CA GLN A 585 15.51 -10.54 3.87
C GLN A 585 15.33 -9.02 3.94
N GLY A 586 15.44 -8.44 5.14
CA GLY A 586 15.33 -6.99 5.33
C GLY A 586 13.97 -6.41 4.94
N GLY A 587 12.90 -7.21 4.95
CA GLY A 587 11.55 -6.80 4.56
C GLY A 587 11.24 -6.89 3.07
N ALA A 588 12.13 -7.47 2.25
CA ALA A 588 11.93 -7.67 0.82
C ALA A 588 12.23 -9.11 0.40
N TRP A 589 11.41 -9.65 -0.52
CA TRP A 589 11.61 -10.98 -1.10
C TRP A 589 12.72 -10.93 -2.16
N ASN A 590 13.77 -11.72 -1.99
CA ASN A 590 14.91 -11.74 -2.90
C ASN A 590 15.10 -13.14 -3.49
N LEU A 591 15.54 -13.23 -4.74
CA LEU A 591 15.75 -14.50 -5.42
C LEU A 591 17.07 -15.16 -4.99
N TRP A 592 16.99 -16.46 -4.75
CA TRP A 592 18.11 -17.33 -4.43
C TRP A 592 18.15 -18.51 -5.38
N LEU A 593 19.35 -19.03 -5.60
CA LEU A 593 19.62 -20.22 -6.37
C LEU A 593 20.30 -21.24 -5.47
N ARG A 594 19.79 -22.48 -5.46
CA ARG A 594 20.38 -23.62 -4.77
C ARG A 594 20.72 -24.72 -5.77
N ASN A 595 21.93 -25.25 -5.69
CA ASN A 595 22.29 -26.48 -6.36
C ASN A 595 21.70 -27.66 -5.56
N LEU A 596 20.90 -28.51 -6.20
CA LEU A 596 20.25 -29.62 -5.52
C LEU A 596 21.20 -30.81 -5.25
N GLY A 597 22.32 -30.90 -5.98
CA GLY A 597 23.33 -31.93 -5.78
C GLY A 597 24.33 -31.58 -4.67
N SER A 598 24.91 -30.37 -4.69
CA SER A 598 25.89 -29.94 -3.69
C SER A 598 25.27 -29.28 -2.45
N GLY A 599 24.03 -28.79 -2.56
CA GLY A 599 23.38 -27.99 -1.53
C GLY A 599 23.82 -26.52 -1.48
N GLU A 600 24.79 -26.11 -2.30
CA GLU A 600 25.32 -24.75 -2.35
C GLU A 600 24.24 -23.73 -2.74
N THR A 601 24.23 -22.58 -2.06
CA THR A 601 23.26 -21.50 -2.29
C THR A 601 23.96 -20.20 -2.64
N ARG A 602 23.42 -19.45 -3.62
CA ARG A 602 23.84 -18.07 -3.89
C ARG A 602 22.64 -17.17 -4.14
N ARG A 603 22.78 -15.89 -3.80
CA ARG A 603 21.77 -14.85 -4.01
C ARG A 603 21.82 -14.31 -5.44
N LEU A 604 20.66 -14.11 -6.07
CA LEU A 604 20.54 -13.61 -7.45
C LEU A 604 20.12 -12.12 -7.51
N THR A 605 19.28 -11.68 -6.57
CA THR A 605 18.84 -10.28 -6.45
C THR A 605 19.06 -9.78 -5.03
N ASN A 606 19.38 -8.49 -4.86
CA ASN A 606 19.72 -7.92 -3.54
C ASN A 606 19.13 -6.55 -3.19
N ALA A 607 18.22 -6.05 -4.02
CA ALA A 607 17.63 -4.73 -3.85
C ALA A 607 16.53 -4.70 -2.76
N ALA A 608 16.16 -3.51 -2.29
CA ALA A 608 15.13 -3.30 -1.27
C ALA A 608 13.70 -3.32 -1.86
N CYS A 609 13.42 -4.32 -2.69
CA CYS A 609 12.18 -4.56 -3.44
C CYS A 609 12.01 -6.07 -3.65
N ASN A 610 10.82 -6.49 -4.02
CA ASN A 610 10.48 -7.89 -4.20
C ASN A 610 10.89 -8.38 -5.59
N SER A 611 11.57 -9.52 -5.61
CA SER A 611 11.76 -10.39 -6.77
C SER A 611 11.16 -11.76 -6.43
N ILE A 612 10.07 -12.11 -7.09
CA ILE A 612 9.20 -13.25 -6.78
C ILE A 612 8.82 -14.03 -8.03
N GLU A 613 8.13 -15.16 -7.84
CA GLU A 613 7.54 -15.97 -8.90
C GLU A 613 8.54 -16.33 -10.03
N PRO A 614 9.66 -17.01 -9.70
CA PRO A 614 10.63 -17.42 -10.69
C PRO A 614 10.09 -18.57 -11.57
N ALA A 615 10.35 -18.51 -12.86
CA ALA A 615 10.06 -19.54 -13.84
C ALA A 615 11.27 -19.79 -14.75
N TRP A 616 11.62 -21.06 -14.95
CA TRP A 616 12.77 -21.43 -15.76
C TRP A 616 12.43 -21.53 -17.24
N ALA A 617 13.31 -21.01 -18.09
CA ALA A 617 13.29 -21.33 -19.50
C ALA A 617 13.76 -22.78 -19.75
N ALA A 618 13.40 -23.33 -20.91
CA ALA A 618 13.76 -24.69 -21.31
C ALA A 618 15.27 -24.96 -21.30
N ASP A 619 16.09 -23.93 -21.47
CA ASP A 619 17.56 -24.01 -21.48
C ASP A 619 18.19 -24.33 -20.11
N SER A 620 17.42 -24.29 -19.01
CA SER A 620 17.92 -24.43 -17.63
C SER A 620 19.04 -23.42 -17.26
N GLN A 621 19.11 -22.30 -17.95
CA GLN A 621 20.10 -21.23 -17.76
C GLN A 621 19.44 -19.86 -17.56
N THR A 622 18.25 -19.67 -18.12
CA THR A 622 17.50 -18.41 -18.13
C THR A 622 16.30 -18.49 -17.19
N LEU A 623 16.11 -17.41 -16.43
CA LEU A 623 15.00 -17.24 -15.50
C LEU A 623 14.12 -16.08 -15.94
N ILE A 624 12.80 -16.28 -15.88
CA ILE A 624 11.79 -15.23 -15.92
C ILE A 624 11.27 -15.05 -14.50
N TYR A 625 11.10 -13.82 -14.02
CA TYR A 625 10.62 -13.55 -12.67
C TYR A 625 9.87 -12.23 -12.59
N ALA A 626 8.99 -12.11 -11.60
CA ALA A 626 8.25 -10.89 -11.30
C ALA A 626 9.03 -10.00 -10.33
N SER A 627 9.12 -8.69 -10.61
CA SER A 627 9.88 -7.73 -9.80
C SER A 627 9.14 -6.40 -9.67
N ASP A 628 8.92 -5.95 -8.42
CA ASP A 628 8.29 -4.65 -8.10
C ASP A 628 9.33 -3.52 -7.88
N CYS A 629 10.59 -3.78 -8.20
CA CYS A 629 11.66 -2.79 -8.11
C CYS A 629 11.39 -1.55 -8.96
N GLY A 630 11.46 -0.37 -8.33
CA GLY A 630 11.14 0.92 -8.96
C GLY A 630 9.63 1.16 -9.17
N ARG A 631 8.77 0.28 -8.66
CA ARG A 631 7.31 0.35 -8.80
C ARG A 631 6.64 0.35 -7.42
N ALA A 632 5.31 0.27 -7.39
CA ALA A 632 4.57 0.11 -6.16
C ALA A 632 4.72 -1.31 -5.61
N LEU A 633 4.63 -1.47 -4.29
CA LEU A 633 4.60 -2.79 -3.64
C LEU A 633 3.58 -3.71 -4.32
N SER A 634 4.02 -4.89 -4.74
CA SER A 634 3.22 -5.90 -5.45
C SER A 634 2.76 -5.53 -6.87
N PHE A 635 3.12 -4.35 -7.41
CA PHE A 635 2.89 -4.01 -8.83
C PHE A 635 4.09 -4.43 -9.66
N SER A 636 4.32 -5.74 -9.73
CA SER A 636 5.45 -6.32 -10.45
C SER A 636 5.39 -6.06 -11.95
N ALA A 637 6.56 -6.02 -12.57
CA ALA A 637 6.74 -6.27 -13.99
C ALA A 637 7.70 -7.45 -14.16
N LEU A 638 7.69 -8.10 -15.33
CA LEU A 638 8.51 -9.27 -15.58
C LEU A 638 9.93 -8.90 -15.99
N CYS A 639 10.88 -9.75 -15.60
CA CYS A 639 12.29 -9.69 -15.96
C CYS A 639 12.74 -11.03 -16.54
N ARG A 640 13.55 -11.02 -17.60
CA ARG A 640 14.18 -12.20 -18.23
C ARG A 640 15.70 -12.09 -18.12
N ARG A 641 16.33 -12.98 -17.35
CA ARG A 641 17.77 -12.94 -17.05
C ARG A 641 18.42 -14.31 -17.17
N ARG A 642 19.51 -14.41 -17.94
CA ARG A 642 20.42 -15.57 -17.89
C ARG A 642 21.21 -15.56 -16.58
N ILE A 643 21.14 -16.65 -15.83
CA ILE A 643 21.75 -16.76 -14.49
C ILE A 643 22.82 -17.85 -14.42
N ILE A 644 22.84 -18.80 -15.37
CA ILE A 644 23.91 -19.78 -15.53
C ILE A 644 24.66 -19.46 -16.82
N TYR A 645 25.99 -19.39 -16.75
CA TYR A 645 26.85 -19.05 -17.87
C TYR A 645 27.60 -20.27 -18.38
#